data_AF-E2CM90-F1
#
_entry.id   AF-E2CM90-F1
#
_cell.length_a   1.000
_cell.length_b   1.000
_cell.length_c   1.000
_cell.angle_alpha   90.00
_cell.angle_beta   90.00
_cell.angle_gamma   90.00
#
_symmetry.space_group_name_H-M   'P 1'
#
loop_
_entity.id
_entity.type
_entity.pdbx_description
1 polymer ?
#
loop_
_entity_poly.entity_id
_entity_poly.type
_entity_poly.pdbx_seq_one_letter_code
_entity_poly.pdbx_strand_id
1 'polypeptide(L)'
;MIFVVNSDQVKRLDEHQVVDLLRRLISAELNKNSIPLRSGTAPAQITIADGGDDARVSWSGGPNETDWLPSGFTIFQCKKGVTSPAGLKAETQTKPSQGSDEPKLSEALEEAISQSGGYVIVTPTPVVGTIVDRRVKAIQEGIIDTGNDPSLLSSIQIYDCNRLAAWTNTHPSVALWLNALLRDVHLGGFQTFEDWSRTPEISEIEFQQNGDTRFTAKGAEIQTWQNDDAAVAEEKSFDEIQEVISTFLATRGNAVRIIGPSGFGKTRLVHQLIASQTALPQDVLSESQIIYCLYEDVKDRLPNIAREITDTGSRTLLVVDDCPDQVHTKLSETVHRDGSRCHLITIGVETKAQGMRRNLIVELNAASNELIGHIAEATNKQVSERNASLIRDLSQGFPRMAVFASRALEGGDEELSSVETLISRIVWGEHEVDQSAFESLQLLSLFTIVGMENDAADELEEIAAFCGKAARQLFNELQRFAERGVLFRQGDYGEVQPLPLAMRLSNQWLESNPAGTLEDLFRSLSEEMKLRMVGRLRWMSWSDKVSNFGHALLSEALPDEAALDSEFGSELLDRFVHLAPDATMEHLNRLLSGKTIDELVAFETGRRNTIWALEKLVFRRQTFDVAARLLLKLGAAENEDWSNNASGQFTGLFQLYLSGTEATPGEKLVVLDDGLADADERVRKLCVDALNRMLETRHFSRSGGSEHIGAGEALQDWQPTIHGEIFDYYRAALSRLEKIAIDTNDPNHQTALNTIG
;
A
#
# COMPACT_ATOMS: atom_id res chain seq x y z
N MET A 1 4.77 26.83 -0.75
CA MET A 1 4.43 25.56 -0.10
C MET A 1 3.66 24.72 -1.11
N ILE A 2 3.79 23.39 -1.10
CA ILE A 2 3.29 22.51 -2.18
C ILE A 2 1.75 22.51 -2.26
N PHE A 3 1.06 22.64 -1.13
CA PHE A 3 -0.40 22.63 -1.03
C PHE A 3 -0.98 24.02 -0.76
N VAL A 4 -0.24 25.08 -1.08
CA VAL A 4 -0.68 26.47 -0.90
C VAL A 4 -0.56 27.21 -2.22
N VAL A 5 -1.64 27.92 -2.55
CA VAL A 5 -1.81 28.75 -3.73
C VAL A 5 -2.02 30.19 -3.28
N ASN A 6 -1.41 31.12 -4.01
CA ASN A 6 -1.62 32.55 -3.83
C ASN A 6 -2.41 33.17 -4.99
N SER A 7 -2.90 34.39 -4.81
CA SER A 7 -3.68 35.11 -5.81
C SER A 7 -2.94 35.37 -7.12
N ASP A 8 -1.61 35.49 -7.09
CA ASP A 8 -0.82 35.78 -8.29
C ASP A 8 -0.68 34.55 -9.20
N GLN A 9 -0.75 33.36 -8.64
CA GLN A 9 -0.87 32.11 -9.40
C GLN A 9 -2.20 32.06 -10.14
N VAL A 10 -3.32 32.36 -9.46
CA VAL A 10 -4.66 32.38 -10.08
C VAL A 10 -4.77 33.44 -11.19
N LYS A 11 -4.14 34.61 -11.01
CA LYS A 11 -4.13 35.69 -12.04
C LYS A 11 -3.50 35.28 -13.37
N ARG A 12 -2.60 34.30 -13.35
CA ARG A 12 -1.90 33.83 -14.55
C ARG A 12 -2.69 32.78 -15.34
N LEU A 13 -3.79 32.27 -14.79
CA LEU A 13 -4.61 31.29 -15.47
C LEU A 13 -5.33 31.91 -16.67
N ASP A 14 -5.31 31.18 -17.77
CA ASP A 14 -6.16 31.48 -18.90
C ASP A 14 -7.62 31.09 -18.64
N GLU A 15 -8.50 31.43 -19.59
CA GLU A 15 -9.94 31.20 -19.47
C GLU A 15 -10.31 29.72 -19.32
N HIS A 16 -9.63 28.83 -20.04
CA HIS A 16 -9.86 27.38 -19.94
C HIS A 16 -9.37 26.84 -18.59
N GLN A 17 -8.22 27.32 -18.12
CA GLN A 17 -7.64 26.92 -16.83
C GLN A 17 -8.48 27.40 -15.64
N VAL A 18 -9.11 28.57 -15.72
CA VAL A 18 -10.04 29.05 -14.68
C VAL A 18 -11.30 28.18 -14.63
N VAL A 19 -11.85 27.79 -15.78
CA VAL A 19 -13.00 26.87 -15.82
C VAL A 19 -12.61 25.49 -15.27
N ASP A 20 -11.43 24.97 -15.60
CA ASP A 20 -10.99 23.68 -15.05
C ASP A 20 -10.73 23.74 -13.53
N LEU A 21 -10.14 24.84 -13.05
CA LEU A 21 -9.99 25.09 -11.61
C LEU A 21 -11.37 25.12 -10.93
N LEU A 22 -12.33 25.86 -11.50
CA LEU A 22 -13.68 25.96 -10.96
C LEU A 22 -14.37 24.59 -10.93
N ARG A 23 -14.26 23.80 -12.00
CA ARG A 23 -14.81 22.44 -12.07
C ARG A 23 -14.27 21.56 -10.93
N ARG A 24 -12.95 21.56 -10.71
CA ARG A 24 -12.30 20.79 -9.64
C ARG A 24 -12.72 21.27 -8.25
N LEU A 25 -12.82 22.58 -8.05
CA LEU A 25 -13.25 23.17 -6.78
C LEU A 25 -14.71 22.83 -6.47
N ILE A 26 -15.61 22.89 -7.45
CA ILE A 26 -17.00 22.47 -7.31
C ILE A 26 -17.06 20.98 -6.91
N SER A 27 -16.39 20.09 -7.65
CA SER A 27 -16.38 18.66 -7.34
C SER A 27 -15.83 18.37 -5.93
N ALA A 28 -14.73 19.03 -5.56
CA ALA A 28 -14.12 18.87 -4.24
C ALA A 28 -15.05 19.40 -3.12
N GLU A 29 -15.76 20.50 -3.36
CA GLU A 29 -16.69 21.10 -2.39
C GLU A 29 -17.96 20.26 -2.21
N LEU A 30 -18.53 19.71 -3.28
CA LEU A 30 -19.67 18.78 -3.22
C LEU A 30 -19.29 17.55 -2.38
N ASN A 31 -18.12 16.94 -2.65
CA ASN A 31 -17.63 15.78 -1.89
C ASN A 31 -17.33 16.10 -0.43
N LYS A 32 -16.73 17.26 -0.13
CA LYS A 32 -16.46 17.72 1.24
C LYS A 32 -17.74 17.76 2.08
N ASN A 33 -18.87 18.09 1.45
CA ASN A 33 -20.17 18.23 2.10
C ASN A 33 -21.10 17.03 1.89
N SER A 34 -20.61 15.92 1.34
CA SER A 34 -21.42 14.72 1.07
C SER A 34 -22.64 15.00 0.18
N ILE A 35 -22.45 15.87 -0.82
CA ILE A 35 -23.42 16.17 -1.87
C ILE A 35 -23.01 15.35 -3.10
N PRO A 36 -23.93 14.61 -3.76
CA PRO A 36 -23.60 13.78 -4.91
C PRO A 36 -22.91 14.57 -6.03
N LEU A 37 -21.83 14.03 -6.61
CA LEU A 37 -21.09 14.70 -7.70
C LEU A 37 -21.95 14.99 -8.92
N ARG A 38 -22.95 14.15 -9.22
CA ARG A 38 -23.93 14.40 -10.30
C ARG A 38 -24.70 15.72 -10.14
N SER A 39 -24.70 16.31 -8.94
CA SER A 39 -25.30 17.60 -8.67
C SER A 39 -24.47 18.78 -9.17
N GLY A 40 -23.22 18.58 -9.59
CA GLY A 40 -22.44 19.58 -10.31
C GLY A 40 -22.33 19.22 -11.78
N THR A 41 -22.74 20.13 -12.67
CA THR A 41 -22.48 20.02 -14.12
C THR A 41 -21.66 21.22 -14.56
N ALA A 42 -20.37 20.99 -14.79
CA ALA A 42 -19.50 21.88 -15.57
C ALA A 42 -19.24 21.19 -16.93
N PRO A 43 -19.82 21.66 -18.04
CA PRO A 43 -19.61 21.06 -19.35
C PRO A 43 -18.12 21.03 -19.71
N ALA A 44 -17.61 19.89 -20.21
CA ALA A 44 -16.21 19.73 -20.59
C ALA A 44 -15.82 20.49 -21.89
N GLN A 45 -16.80 21.04 -22.62
CA GLN A 45 -16.58 21.80 -23.85
C GLN A 45 -17.04 23.25 -23.69
N ILE A 46 -16.06 24.17 -23.72
CA ILE A 46 -16.23 25.62 -23.57
C ILE A 46 -16.56 26.29 -24.94
N THR A 47 -16.60 25.51 -26.03
CA THR A 47 -16.71 26.00 -27.41
C THR A 47 -18.12 25.97 -28.01
N ILE A 48 -19.17 25.76 -27.21
CA ILE A 48 -20.56 25.95 -27.65
C ILE A 48 -21.03 27.28 -27.05
N ALA A 49 -21.62 28.15 -27.87
CA ALA A 49 -22.09 29.46 -27.43
C ALA A 49 -23.35 29.32 -26.56
N ASP A 50 -23.19 28.85 -25.33
CA ASP A 50 -24.28 28.61 -24.37
C ASP A 50 -24.45 29.83 -23.47
N GLY A 51 -25.43 30.69 -23.79
CA GLY A 51 -26.29 31.44 -22.87
C GLY A 51 -25.72 32.24 -21.67
N GLY A 52 -24.41 32.28 -21.42
CA GLY A 52 -23.78 32.81 -20.21
C GLY A 52 -23.61 31.83 -19.04
N ASP A 53 -23.60 30.51 -19.29
CA ASP A 53 -23.42 29.45 -18.26
C ASP A 53 -22.11 28.68 -18.49
N ASP A 54 -21.10 28.89 -17.63
CA ASP A 54 -19.81 28.20 -17.72
C ASP A 54 -19.72 26.99 -16.78
N ALA A 55 -20.48 26.99 -15.68
CA ALA A 55 -20.67 25.85 -14.79
C ALA A 55 -21.91 26.07 -13.92
N ARG A 56 -22.60 24.98 -13.55
CA ARG A 56 -23.74 25.05 -12.62
C ARG A 56 -23.72 23.91 -11.60
N VAL A 57 -24.36 24.16 -10.47
CA VAL A 57 -24.65 23.16 -9.44
C VAL A 57 -26.13 23.17 -9.12
N SER A 58 -26.71 21.99 -8.92
CA SER A 58 -28.11 21.74 -8.58
C SER A 58 -28.21 20.48 -7.73
N TRP A 59 -28.62 20.61 -6.47
CA TRP A 59 -28.89 19.48 -5.59
C TRP A 59 -30.19 19.65 -4.79
N SER A 60 -30.74 18.51 -4.37
CA SER A 60 -31.93 18.45 -3.52
C SER A 60 -31.64 17.59 -2.28
N GLY A 61 -31.98 18.12 -1.10
CA GLY A 61 -31.60 17.53 0.19
C GLY A 61 -30.14 17.78 0.57
N GLY A 62 -29.80 17.75 1.86
CA GLY A 62 -28.48 18.16 2.35
C GLY A 62 -28.45 19.63 2.79
N PRO A 63 -27.27 20.29 2.85
CA PRO A 63 -27.16 21.67 3.30
C PRO A 63 -27.73 22.65 2.25
N ASN A 64 -28.30 23.77 2.71
CA ASN A 64 -28.84 24.82 1.84
C ASN A 64 -27.74 25.62 1.10
N GLU A 65 -26.57 25.73 1.73
CA GLU A 65 -25.37 26.39 1.24
C GLU A 65 -24.14 25.67 1.80
N THR A 66 -22.98 25.87 1.18
CA THR A 66 -21.67 25.47 1.70
C THR A 66 -20.79 26.70 1.90
N ASP A 67 -19.55 26.51 2.38
CA ASP A 67 -18.58 27.60 2.54
C ASP A 67 -18.34 28.39 1.22
N TRP A 68 -18.54 27.73 0.06
CA TRP A 68 -18.24 28.26 -1.27
C TRP A 68 -19.36 28.10 -2.31
N LEU A 69 -20.44 27.40 -2.00
CA LEU A 69 -21.62 27.26 -2.86
C LEU A 69 -22.81 27.93 -2.16
N PRO A 70 -23.26 29.10 -2.62
CA PRO A 70 -24.19 29.93 -1.86
C PRO A 70 -25.65 29.46 -1.90
N SER A 71 -25.98 28.48 -2.74
CA SER A 71 -27.33 27.92 -2.84
C SER A 71 -27.32 26.54 -3.49
N GLY A 72 -28.32 25.72 -3.13
CA GLY A 72 -28.64 24.43 -3.74
C GLY A 72 -28.80 24.46 -5.25
N PHE A 73 -29.07 25.63 -5.83
CA PHE A 73 -28.93 25.89 -7.26
C PHE A 73 -28.01 27.11 -7.44
N THR A 74 -26.85 26.96 -8.07
CA THR A 74 -25.93 28.08 -8.34
C THR A 74 -25.38 28.00 -9.76
N ILE A 75 -25.41 29.12 -10.47
CA ILE A 75 -24.79 29.27 -11.79
C ILE A 75 -23.52 30.10 -11.66
N PHE A 76 -22.46 29.64 -12.34
CA PHE A 76 -21.18 30.30 -12.43
C PHE A 76 -20.94 30.81 -13.84
N GLN A 77 -20.48 32.06 -13.92
CA GLN A 77 -20.05 32.67 -15.17
C GLN A 77 -18.61 33.17 -15.04
N CYS A 78 -17.71 32.61 -15.84
CA CYS A 78 -16.31 32.98 -15.91
C CYS A 78 -16.14 34.23 -16.80
N LYS A 79 -15.30 35.16 -16.36
CA LYS A 79 -14.97 36.37 -17.11
C LYS A 79 -13.47 36.57 -17.22
N LYS A 80 -13.04 36.70 -18.48
CA LYS A 80 -11.66 36.99 -18.84
C LYS A 80 -11.28 38.43 -18.48
N GLY A 81 -10.14 38.57 -17.81
CA GLY A 81 -9.54 39.88 -17.55
C GLY A 81 -10.33 40.76 -16.58
N VAL A 82 -10.05 42.06 -16.62
CA VAL A 82 -10.60 43.04 -15.68
C VAL A 82 -12.08 43.27 -15.99
N THR A 83 -12.97 42.86 -15.08
CA THR A 83 -14.40 43.12 -15.23
C THR A 83 -14.73 44.58 -14.93
N SER A 84 -15.51 45.24 -15.80
CA SER A 84 -16.00 46.60 -15.56
C SER A 84 -17.50 46.56 -15.20
N PRO A 85 -18.03 47.52 -14.40
CA PRO A 85 -19.46 47.57 -14.11
C PRO A 85 -20.34 47.57 -15.36
N ALA A 86 -19.97 48.34 -16.39
CA ALA A 86 -20.69 48.39 -17.66
C ALA A 86 -20.64 47.05 -18.40
N GLY A 87 -19.49 46.37 -18.39
CA GLY A 87 -19.35 45.03 -18.96
C GLY A 87 -20.25 44.02 -18.26
N LEU A 88 -20.18 43.95 -16.93
CA LEU A 88 -21.02 43.02 -16.14
C LEU A 88 -22.52 43.31 -16.29
N LYS A 89 -22.91 44.57 -16.43
CA LYS A 89 -24.28 44.94 -16.74
C LYS A 89 -24.72 44.39 -18.09
N ALA A 90 -23.89 44.54 -19.13
CA ALA A 90 -24.19 44.01 -20.47
C ALA A 90 -24.27 42.47 -20.49
N GLU A 91 -23.52 41.78 -19.63
CA GLU A 91 -23.55 40.31 -19.51
C GLU A 91 -24.87 39.76 -18.98
N THR A 92 -25.65 40.58 -18.28
CA THR A 92 -27.00 40.19 -17.84
C THR A 92 -28.01 40.13 -18.99
N GLN A 93 -27.66 40.62 -20.18
CA GLN A 93 -28.57 40.80 -21.30
C GLN A 93 -28.12 39.98 -22.51
N THR A 94 -29.08 39.43 -23.25
CA THR A 94 -28.80 38.78 -24.54
C THR A 94 -28.31 39.81 -25.57
N LYS A 95 -27.44 39.37 -26.49
CA LYS A 95 -27.00 40.24 -27.59
C LYS A 95 -28.21 40.61 -28.46
N PRO A 96 -28.36 41.87 -28.88
CA PRO A 96 -29.49 42.29 -29.71
C PRO A 96 -29.52 41.48 -31.01
N SER A 97 -30.59 40.73 -31.23
CA SER A 97 -30.87 40.07 -32.50
C SER A 97 -31.58 41.07 -33.43
N GLN A 98 -31.35 40.96 -34.74
CA GLN A 98 -31.93 41.88 -35.73
C GLN A 98 -33.47 41.93 -35.59
N GLY A 99 -34.01 42.99 -34.98
CA GLY A 99 -35.44 43.31 -34.99
C GLY A 99 -36.17 43.45 -33.65
N SER A 100 -35.52 43.26 -32.48
CA SER A 100 -36.14 43.60 -31.18
C SER A 100 -35.25 44.52 -30.35
N ASP A 101 -35.72 45.74 -30.06
CA ASP A 101 -35.01 46.78 -29.29
C ASP A 101 -35.14 46.62 -27.76
N GLU A 102 -35.89 45.63 -27.26
CA GLU A 102 -36.02 45.40 -25.83
C GLU A 102 -34.95 44.43 -25.30
N PRO A 103 -34.14 44.82 -24.29
CA PRO A 103 -33.12 43.96 -23.71
C PRO A 103 -33.77 42.79 -22.97
N LYS A 104 -33.50 41.56 -23.43
CA LYS A 104 -33.93 40.33 -22.74
C LYS A 104 -32.83 39.83 -21.82
N LEU A 105 -33.23 39.30 -20.67
CA LEU A 105 -32.34 38.69 -19.68
C LEU A 105 -31.60 37.49 -20.30
N SER A 106 -30.36 37.23 -19.87
CA SER A 106 -29.63 36.03 -20.28
C SER A 106 -30.31 34.77 -19.75
N GLU A 107 -30.27 33.69 -20.53
CA GLU A 107 -30.91 32.41 -20.18
C GLU A 107 -30.42 31.89 -18.81
N ALA A 108 -29.12 32.05 -18.52
CA ALA A 108 -28.53 31.70 -17.24
C ALA A 108 -29.21 32.44 -16.06
N LEU A 109 -29.46 33.75 -16.18
CA LEU A 109 -30.09 34.52 -15.11
C LEU A 109 -31.61 34.25 -15.03
N GLU A 110 -32.28 34.00 -16.15
CA GLU A 110 -33.69 33.56 -16.15
C GLU A 110 -33.85 32.25 -15.37
N GLU A 111 -32.97 31.27 -15.62
CA GLU A 111 -32.98 29.98 -14.94
C GLU A 111 -32.68 30.14 -13.43
N ALA A 112 -31.63 30.89 -13.08
CA ALA A 112 -31.28 31.16 -11.69
C ALA A 112 -32.42 31.84 -10.91
N ILE A 113 -33.11 32.82 -11.52
CA ILE A 113 -34.29 33.47 -10.92
C ILE A 113 -35.42 32.47 -10.73
N SER A 114 -35.70 31.63 -11.74
CA SER A 114 -36.80 30.66 -11.68
C SER A 114 -36.64 29.63 -10.54
N GLN A 115 -35.39 29.30 -10.18
CA GLN A 115 -35.04 28.36 -9.12
C GLN A 115 -34.74 29.04 -7.77
N SER A 116 -34.84 30.37 -7.68
CA SER A 116 -34.35 31.14 -6.52
C SER A 116 -32.88 30.84 -6.16
N GLY A 117 -32.07 30.60 -7.20
CA GLY A 117 -30.68 30.19 -7.09
C GLY A 117 -29.68 31.33 -6.89
N GLY A 118 -28.41 30.95 -6.72
CA GLY A 118 -27.28 31.86 -6.66
C GLY A 118 -26.68 32.12 -8.04
N TYR A 119 -26.12 33.32 -8.21
CA TYR A 119 -25.38 33.70 -9.41
C TYR A 119 -23.99 34.20 -9.05
N VAL A 120 -22.95 33.54 -9.56
CA VAL A 120 -21.56 33.79 -9.18
C VAL A 120 -20.74 34.14 -10.41
N ILE A 121 -20.12 35.31 -10.40
CA ILE A 121 -19.15 35.71 -11.43
C ILE A 121 -17.74 35.34 -10.96
N VAL A 122 -17.03 34.58 -11.77
CA VAL A 122 -15.66 34.13 -11.51
C VAL A 122 -14.69 34.93 -12.37
N THR A 123 -13.65 35.51 -11.76
CA THR A 123 -12.62 36.24 -12.50
C THR A 123 -11.22 36.00 -11.91
N PRO A 124 -10.20 35.78 -12.75
CA PRO A 124 -8.82 35.66 -12.28
C PRO A 124 -8.23 37.03 -11.89
N THR A 125 -8.97 38.13 -12.00
CA THR A 125 -8.48 39.47 -11.62
C THR A 125 -8.97 39.90 -10.24
N PRO A 126 -8.19 40.68 -9.48
CA PRO A 126 -8.58 41.08 -8.13
C PRO A 126 -9.77 42.05 -8.16
N VAL A 127 -10.73 41.84 -7.27
CA VAL A 127 -11.90 42.70 -7.09
C VAL A 127 -12.03 43.05 -5.61
N VAL A 128 -11.47 44.19 -5.22
CA VAL A 128 -11.32 44.55 -3.80
C VAL A 128 -12.08 45.81 -3.40
N GLY A 129 -12.57 45.83 -2.16
CA GLY A 129 -13.24 46.96 -1.53
C GLY A 129 -14.55 47.35 -2.20
N THR A 130 -14.85 48.66 -2.23
CA THR A 130 -16.09 49.23 -2.78
C THR A 130 -16.33 48.95 -4.28
N ILE A 131 -15.34 48.35 -4.96
CA ILE A 131 -15.46 47.93 -6.37
C ILE A 131 -16.37 46.70 -6.50
N VAL A 132 -16.40 45.81 -5.49
CA VAL A 132 -17.28 44.64 -5.46
C VAL A 132 -18.74 45.10 -5.45
N ASP A 133 -19.10 45.99 -4.52
CA ASP A 133 -20.47 46.50 -4.39
C ASP A 133 -20.95 47.20 -5.67
N ARG A 134 -20.08 47.97 -6.31
CA ARG A 134 -20.42 48.62 -7.60
C ARG A 134 -20.66 47.61 -8.71
N ARG A 135 -19.90 46.51 -8.74
CA ARG A 135 -20.05 45.46 -9.76
C ARG A 135 -21.29 44.61 -9.51
N VAL A 136 -21.57 44.24 -8.27
CA VAL A 136 -22.81 43.56 -7.88
C VAL A 136 -24.02 44.44 -8.18
N LYS A 137 -23.96 45.73 -7.84
CA LYS A 137 -25.03 46.68 -8.16
C LYS A 137 -25.24 46.83 -9.67
N ALA A 138 -24.18 46.78 -10.48
CA ALA A 138 -24.31 46.83 -11.93
C ALA A 138 -24.99 45.58 -12.52
N ILE A 139 -24.78 44.40 -11.93
CA ILE A 139 -25.51 43.17 -12.27
C ILE A 139 -27.00 43.34 -11.91
N GLN A 140 -27.29 43.84 -10.70
CA GLN A 140 -28.68 44.10 -10.27
C GLN A 140 -29.38 45.12 -11.19
N GLU A 141 -28.71 46.22 -11.53
CA GLU A 141 -29.23 47.22 -12.48
C GLU A 141 -29.46 46.60 -13.87
N GLY A 142 -28.59 45.70 -14.32
CA GLY A 142 -28.75 44.99 -15.59
C GLY A 142 -29.99 44.10 -15.63
N ILE A 143 -30.27 43.39 -14.54
CA ILE A 143 -31.48 42.57 -14.37
C ILE A 143 -32.74 43.46 -14.35
N ILE A 144 -32.71 44.58 -13.60
CA ILE A 144 -33.84 45.54 -13.51
C ILE A 144 -34.16 46.13 -14.90
N ASP A 145 -33.14 46.45 -15.70
CA ASP A 145 -33.33 47.01 -17.04
C ASP A 145 -34.06 46.05 -18.00
N THR A 146 -34.12 44.75 -17.68
CA THR A 146 -34.89 43.74 -18.44
C THR A 146 -36.30 43.51 -17.90
N GLY A 147 -36.70 44.25 -16.86
CA GLY A 147 -38.01 44.12 -16.20
C GLY A 147 -38.09 43.00 -15.15
N ASN A 148 -36.97 42.37 -14.80
CA ASN A 148 -36.89 41.30 -13.79
C ASN A 148 -36.47 41.84 -12.41
N ASP A 149 -36.78 41.11 -11.35
CA ASP A 149 -36.45 41.48 -9.97
C ASP A 149 -35.19 40.73 -9.47
N PRO A 150 -34.06 41.41 -9.22
CA PRO A 150 -32.84 40.79 -8.71
C PRO A 150 -33.01 40.12 -7.33
N SER A 151 -34.01 40.53 -6.54
CA SER A 151 -34.25 39.98 -5.20
C SER A 151 -34.80 38.55 -5.21
N LEU A 152 -35.20 38.06 -6.40
CA LEU A 152 -35.59 36.67 -6.61
C LEU A 152 -34.38 35.70 -6.64
N LEU A 153 -33.16 36.21 -6.80
CA LEU A 153 -31.95 35.42 -6.62
C LEU A 153 -31.63 35.27 -5.13
N SER A 154 -31.22 34.08 -4.70
CA SER A 154 -30.77 33.88 -3.31
C SER A 154 -29.45 34.59 -3.02
N SER A 155 -28.56 34.70 -4.01
CA SER A 155 -27.32 35.47 -3.88
C SER A 155 -26.75 35.92 -5.22
N ILE A 156 -26.01 37.04 -5.19
CA ILE A 156 -25.15 37.49 -6.30
C ILE A 156 -23.75 37.70 -5.72
N GLN A 157 -22.76 36.94 -6.19
CA GLN A 157 -21.39 37.01 -5.67
C GLN A 157 -20.34 37.14 -6.78
N ILE A 158 -19.16 37.66 -6.41
CA ILE A 158 -17.99 37.73 -7.29
C ILE A 158 -16.84 36.97 -6.62
N TYR A 159 -16.28 36.00 -7.33
CA TYR A 159 -15.16 35.16 -6.91
C TYR A 159 -13.94 35.62 -7.69
N ASP A 160 -13.13 36.45 -7.03
CA ASP A 160 -11.90 37.01 -7.58
C ASP A 160 -10.71 36.08 -7.33
N CYS A 161 -9.52 36.44 -7.80
CA CYS A 161 -8.31 35.65 -7.59
C CYS A 161 -7.98 35.36 -6.10
N ASN A 162 -8.37 36.24 -5.18
CA ASN A 162 -8.12 36.05 -3.75
C ASN A 162 -9.07 35.00 -3.17
N ARG A 163 -10.36 35.10 -3.50
CA ARG A 163 -11.36 34.09 -3.11
C ARG A 163 -11.08 32.73 -3.72
N LEU A 164 -10.71 32.68 -5.00
CA LEU A 164 -10.33 31.45 -5.67
C LEU A 164 -9.10 30.80 -5.02
N ALA A 165 -8.05 31.57 -4.73
CA ALA A 165 -6.87 31.04 -4.03
C ALA A 165 -7.23 30.52 -2.63
N ALA A 166 -8.07 31.25 -1.88
CA ALA A 166 -8.54 30.79 -0.58
C ALA A 166 -9.38 29.50 -0.66
N TRP A 167 -10.24 29.37 -1.67
CA TRP A 167 -11.01 28.15 -1.93
C TRP A 167 -10.08 26.99 -2.32
N THR A 168 -9.09 27.24 -3.18
CA THR A 168 -8.09 26.22 -3.53
C THR A 168 -7.30 25.73 -2.32
N ASN A 169 -6.98 26.63 -1.38
CA ASN A 169 -6.24 26.26 -0.16
C ASN A 169 -7.07 25.43 0.84
N THR A 170 -8.39 25.29 0.67
CA THR A 170 -9.18 24.33 1.45
C THR A 170 -9.13 22.91 0.89
N HIS A 171 -8.50 22.72 -0.28
CA HIS A 171 -8.48 21.46 -1.02
C HIS A 171 -7.05 21.13 -1.50
N PRO A 172 -6.24 20.44 -0.68
CA PRO A 172 -4.81 20.20 -0.94
C PRO A 172 -4.51 19.57 -2.32
N SER A 173 -5.34 18.62 -2.76
CA SER A 173 -5.21 17.98 -4.08
C SER A 173 -5.41 18.96 -5.25
N VAL A 174 -6.32 19.93 -5.11
CA VAL A 174 -6.55 20.98 -6.11
C VAL A 174 -5.40 21.98 -6.10
N ALA A 175 -4.86 22.32 -4.92
CA ALA A 175 -3.67 23.14 -4.78
C ALA A 175 -2.43 22.48 -5.41
N LEU A 176 -2.26 21.16 -5.20
CA LEU A 176 -1.22 20.36 -5.84
C LEU A 176 -1.35 20.41 -7.36
N TRP A 177 -2.57 20.20 -7.89
CA TRP A 177 -2.84 20.26 -9.32
C TRP A 177 -2.48 21.62 -9.92
N LEU A 178 -2.90 22.72 -9.28
CA LEU A 178 -2.60 24.05 -9.79
C LEU A 178 -1.08 24.34 -9.78
N ASN A 179 -0.38 23.89 -8.74
CA ASN A 179 1.07 24.00 -8.65
C ASN A 179 1.79 23.11 -9.69
N ALA A 180 1.26 21.93 -10.00
CA ALA A 180 1.76 21.06 -11.07
C ALA A 180 1.56 21.67 -12.46
N LEU A 181 0.39 22.27 -12.70
CA LEU A 181 0.05 22.95 -13.95
C LEU A 181 0.98 24.14 -14.23
N LEU A 182 1.19 24.99 -13.22
CA LEU A 182 1.98 26.22 -13.38
C LEU A 182 3.50 25.98 -13.30
N ARG A 183 3.94 24.87 -12.70
CA ARG A 183 5.36 24.49 -12.54
C ARG A 183 6.22 25.50 -11.78
N ASP A 184 5.61 26.37 -10.96
CA ASP A 184 6.34 27.38 -10.18
C ASP A 184 6.95 26.81 -8.88
N VAL A 185 6.40 25.69 -8.40
CA VAL A 185 6.77 25.08 -7.12
C VAL A 185 7.30 23.67 -7.38
N HIS A 186 8.45 23.36 -6.80
CA HIS A 186 8.95 21.99 -6.79
C HIS A 186 8.05 21.11 -5.93
N LEU A 187 7.34 20.18 -6.55
CA LEU A 187 6.35 19.34 -5.88
C LEU A 187 6.98 18.31 -4.93
N GLY A 188 8.30 18.07 -5.05
CA GLY A 188 9.05 17.27 -4.09
C GLY A 188 8.53 15.85 -3.93
N GLY A 189 8.24 15.17 -5.03
CA GLY A 189 7.78 13.77 -5.05
C GLY A 189 6.26 13.57 -5.07
N PHE A 190 5.47 14.59 -4.71
CA PHE A 190 4.01 14.51 -4.76
C PHE A 190 3.47 14.70 -6.18
N GLN A 191 2.50 13.88 -6.55
CA GLN A 191 1.90 13.82 -7.88
C GLN A 191 0.38 13.86 -7.79
N THR A 192 -0.25 14.46 -8.81
CA THR A 192 -1.69 14.32 -9.02
C THR A 192 -2.02 12.94 -9.60
N PHE A 193 -3.30 12.54 -9.54
CA PHE A 193 -3.73 11.31 -10.22
C PHE A 193 -3.46 11.35 -11.74
N GLU A 194 -3.58 12.52 -12.37
CA GLU A 194 -3.29 12.70 -13.80
C GLU A 194 -1.80 12.50 -14.13
N ASP A 195 -0.91 13.01 -13.28
CA ASP A 195 0.53 12.85 -13.47
C ASP A 195 0.93 11.39 -13.26
N TRP A 196 0.39 10.73 -12.22
CA TRP A 196 0.59 9.30 -12.00
C TRP A 196 0.08 8.47 -13.18
N SER A 197 -1.08 8.83 -13.75
CA SER A 197 -1.69 8.16 -14.91
C SER A 197 -0.87 8.25 -16.21
N ARG A 198 0.08 9.17 -16.30
CA ARG A 198 0.98 9.32 -17.46
C ARG A 198 2.23 8.44 -17.39
N THR A 199 2.40 7.67 -16.31
CA THR A 199 3.52 6.74 -16.18
C THR A 199 3.41 5.65 -17.26
N PRO A 200 4.49 5.31 -18.00
CA PRO A 200 4.44 4.34 -19.10
C PRO A 200 3.78 3.01 -18.74
N GLU A 201 4.07 2.48 -17.54
CA GLU A 201 3.49 1.22 -17.03
C GLU A 201 1.95 1.26 -16.89
N ILE A 202 1.38 2.45 -16.76
CA ILE A 202 -0.06 2.69 -16.59
C ILE A 202 -0.71 3.10 -17.91
N SER A 203 -0.06 3.97 -18.69
CA SER A 203 -0.62 4.58 -19.90
C SER A 203 -0.50 3.73 -21.15
N GLU A 204 0.53 2.89 -21.27
CA GLU A 204 0.81 2.15 -22.50
C GLU A 204 0.11 0.78 -22.58
N ILE A 205 -0.19 0.18 -21.42
CA ILE A 205 -0.72 -1.19 -21.33
C ILE A 205 -2.12 -1.12 -20.75
N GLU A 206 -3.14 -1.52 -21.50
CA GLU A 206 -4.51 -1.58 -20.99
C GLU A 206 -4.62 -2.55 -19.81
N PHE A 207 -5.37 -2.15 -18.78
CA PHE A 207 -5.66 -3.00 -17.63
C PHE A 207 -6.39 -4.27 -18.08
N GLN A 208 -5.89 -5.43 -17.65
CA GLN A 208 -6.50 -6.72 -17.92
C GLN A 208 -7.17 -7.25 -16.66
N GLN A 209 -8.38 -7.76 -16.82
CA GLN A 209 -9.17 -8.38 -15.76
C GLN A 209 -9.77 -9.70 -16.28
N ASN A 210 -9.84 -10.68 -15.41
CA ASN A 210 -10.64 -11.89 -15.57
C ASN A 210 -11.33 -12.19 -14.23
N GLY A 211 -12.08 -13.29 -14.15
CA GLY A 211 -12.71 -13.75 -12.91
C GLY A 211 -11.73 -14.38 -11.91
N ASP A 212 -10.44 -14.04 -11.98
CA ASP A 212 -9.39 -14.58 -11.11
C ASP A 212 -9.54 -14.05 -9.69
N THR A 213 -9.64 -14.98 -8.74
CA THR A 213 -9.72 -14.71 -7.31
C THR A 213 -8.30 -14.74 -6.75
N ARG A 214 -7.71 -13.57 -6.49
CA ARG A 214 -6.31 -13.47 -6.02
C ARG A 214 -6.08 -12.36 -4.99
N PHE A 215 -7.15 -11.79 -4.45
CA PHE A 215 -7.07 -10.74 -3.44
C PHE A 215 -7.62 -11.23 -2.11
N THR A 216 -6.84 -11.15 -1.05
CA THR A 216 -7.30 -11.55 0.29
C THR A 216 -7.38 -10.33 1.18
N ALA A 217 -8.57 -10.06 1.74
CA ALA A 217 -8.80 -8.94 2.63
C ALA A 217 -8.75 -9.39 4.11
N LYS A 218 -7.85 -8.80 4.90
CA LYS A 218 -7.64 -9.10 6.33
C LYS A 218 -7.99 -7.86 7.16
N GLY A 219 -8.99 -7.94 8.05
CA GLY A 219 -9.34 -6.84 8.95
C GLY A 219 -10.60 -7.06 9.81
N ALA A 220 -10.59 -6.57 11.05
CA ALA A 220 -11.66 -6.79 12.04
C ALA A 220 -13.06 -6.29 11.61
N GLU A 221 -13.16 -5.28 10.75
CA GLU A 221 -14.47 -4.75 10.29
C GLU A 221 -15.17 -5.63 9.24
N ILE A 222 -14.44 -6.59 8.65
CA ILE A 222 -15.03 -7.63 7.77
C ILE A 222 -15.91 -8.59 8.59
N GLN A 223 -15.72 -8.69 9.92
CA GLN A 223 -16.52 -9.56 10.79
C GLN A 223 -17.92 -8.98 11.13
N THR A 224 -18.21 -7.73 10.75
CA THR A 224 -19.47 -7.04 11.12
C THR A 224 -20.51 -6.93 10.01
N TRP A 225 -20.28 -7.55 8.85
CA TRP A 225 -21.26 -7.62 7.78
C TRP A 225 -21.72 -9.07 7.60
N GLN A 226 -22.87 -9.32 8.21
CA GLN A 226 -23.65 -10.57 8.25
C GLN A 226 -23.11 -11.68 9.16
N ASN A 227 -24.01 -12.15 10.03
CA ASN A 227 -23.82 -13.31 10.87
C ASN A 227 -23.47 -14.52 9.99
N ASP A 228 -22.51 -15.34 10.45
CA ASP A 228 -22.26 -16.72 10.02
C ASP A 228 -21.49 -16.99 8.72
N ASP A 229 -20.52 -16.16 8.29
CA ASP A 229 -19.55 -16.60 7.27
C ASP A 229 -18.08 -16.41 7.67
N ALA A 230 -17.33 -17.51 7.58
CA ALA A 230 -15.89 -17.62 7.79
C ALA A 230 -15.05 -16.97 6.65
N ALA A 231 -15.60 -15.98 5.93
CA ALA A 231 -15.10 -15.46 4.64
C ALA A 231 -13.97 -14.41 4.74
N VAL A 232 -13.24 -14.36 5.86
CA VAL A 232 -12.07 -13.47 6.06
C VAL A 232 -10.80 -14.02 5.38
N ALA A 233 -10.83 -15.27 4.90
CA ALA A 233 -9.69 -15.93 4.24
C ALA A 233 -9.92 -16.30 2.77
N GLU A 234 -11.12 -16.10 2.21
CA GLU A 234 -11.38 -16.46 0.81
C GLU A 234 -10.80 -15.40 -0.15
N GLU A 235 -10.12 -15.90 -1.18
CA GLU A 235 -9.63 -15.12 -2.30
C GLU A 235 -10.82 -14.48 -3.04
N LYS A 236 -10.68 -13.19 -3.32
CA LYS A 236 -11.70 -12.36 -3.98
C LYS A 236 -11.22 -11.97 -5.36
N SER A 237 -12.17 -11.79 -6.26
CA SER A 237 -11.99 -11.19 -7.59
C SER A 237 -11.76 -9.68 -7.49
N PHE A 238 -11.39 -9.04 -8.61
CA PHE A 238 -11.18 -7.59 -8.67
C PHE A 238 -12.45 -6.81 -8.29
N ASP A 239 -13.62 -7.23 -8.77
CA ASP A 239 -14.88 -6.53 -8.50
C ASP A 239 -15.25 -6.62 -7.01
N GLU A 240 -15.07 -7.79 -6.40
CA GLU A 240 -15.34 -8.02 -4.98
C GLU A 240 -14.37 -7.22 -4.08
N ILE A 241 -13.07 -7.22 -4.39
CA ILE A 241 -12.11 -6.43 -3.58
C ILE A 241 -12.31 -4.93 -3.76
N GLN A 242 -12.73 -4.50 -4.96
CA GLN A 242 -13.09 -3.12 -5.22
C GLN A 242 -14.27 -2.69 -4.34
N GLU A 243 -15.30 -3.51 -4.23
CA GLU A 243 -16.45 -3.24 -3.34
C GLU A 243 -16.02 -3.18 -1.87
N VAL A 244 -15.19 -4.12 -1.41
CA VAL A 244 -14.68 -4.17 -0.03
C VAL A 244 -13.88 -2.90 0.31
N ILE A 245 -12.88 -2.54 -0.50
CA ILE A 245 -12.03 -1.37 -0.26
C ILE A 245 -12.88 -0.09 -0.26
N SER A 246 -13.81 0.01 -1.19
CA SER A 246 -14.60 1.23 -1.36
C SER A 246 -15.64 1.41 -0.27
N THR A 247 -16.27 0.32 0.17
CA THR A 247 -17.16 0.31 1.34
C THR A 247 -16.38 0.67 2.60
N PHE A 248 -15.16 0.13 2.74
CA PHE A 248 -14.30 0.43 3.87
C PHE A 248 -13.88 1.91 3.89
N LEU A 249 -13.51 2.48 2.74
CA LEU A 249 -13.16 3.89 2.62
C LEU A 249 -14.37 4.83 2.67
N ALA A 250 -15.61 4.34 2.70
CA ALA A 250 -16.79 5.17 2.96
C ALA A 250 -16.77 5.78 4.38
N THR A 251 -16.10 5.13 5.32
CA THR A 251 -15.92 5.64 6.68
C THR A 251 -14.67 6.51 6.77
N ARG A 252 -14.84 7.76 7.23
CA ARG A 252 -13.76 8.76 7.32
C ARG A 252 -12.62 8.31 8.23
N GLY A 253 -11.39 8.64 7.84
CA GLY A 253 -10.20 8.33 8.64
C GLY A 253 -9.71 6.88 8.50
N ASN A 254 -10.20 6.13 7.53
CA ASN A 254 -9.79 4.74 7.30
C ASN A 254 -8.50 4.63 6.47
N ALA A 255 -7.68 3.64 6.81
CA ALA A 255 -6.42 3.32 6.16
C ALA A 255 -6.46 1.92 5.53
N VAL A 256 -5.98 1.80 4.29
CA VAL A 256 -5.86 0.53 3.56
C VAL A 256 -4.38 0.27 3.27
N ARG A 257 -3.92 -0.93 3.59
CA ARG A 257 -2.56 -1.39 3.33
C ARG A 257 -2.59 -2.48 2.27
N ILE A 258 -1.95 -2.25 1.13
CA ILE A 258 -1.83 -3.24 0.07
C ILE A 258 -0.45 -3.90 0.12
N ILE A 259 -0.43 -5.23 0.22
CA ILE A 259 0.79 -6.03 0.32
C ILE A 259 0.87 -7.09 -0.77
N GLY A 260 2.08 -7.60 -0.97
CA GLY A 260 2.39 -8.68 -1.89
C GLY A 260 3.77 -8.48 -2.53
N PRO A 261 4.36 -9.53 -3.11
CA PRO A 261 5.64 -9.46 -3.81
C PRO A 261 5.75 -8.32 -4.84
N SER A 262 6.96 -7.83 -5.07
CA SER A 262 7.22 -6.86 -6.14
C SER A 262 6.86 -7.47 -7.50
N GLY A 263 6.16 -6.70 -8.35
CA GLY A 263 5.71 -7.17 -9.66
C GLY A 263 4.34 -7.87 -9.71
N PHE A 264 3.64 -8.02 -8.58
CA PHE A 264 2.28 -8.58 -8.53
C PHE A 264 1.17 -7.66 -9.06
N GLY A 265 1.47 -6.38 -9.27
CA GLY A 265 0.51 -5.38 -9.78
C GLY A 265 -0.17 -4.52 -8.71
N LYS A 266 0.42 -4.37 -7.51
CA LYS A 266 -0.15 -3.58 -6.39
C LYS A 266 -0.46 -2.12 -6.79
N THR A 267 0.51 -1.42 -7.37
CA THR A 267 0.35 -0.04 -7.87
C THR A 267 -0.74 0.04 -8.94
N ARG A 268 -0.76 -0.93 -9.86
CA ARG A 268 -1.77 -1.03 -10.93
C ARG A 268 -3.18 -1.28 -10.38
N LEU A 269 -3.31 -2.10 -9.34
CA LEU A 269 -4.57 -2.33 -8.63
C LEU A 269 -5.10 -1.02 -8.04
N VAL A 270 -4.30 -0.28 -7.27
CA VAL A 270 -4.74 1.00 -6.67
C VAL A 270 -5.13 2.00 -7.74
N HIS A 271 -4.32 2.12 -8.79
CA HIS A 271 -4.62 3.01 -9.91
C HIS A 271 -5.97 2.66 -10.55
N GLN A 272 -6.19 1.38 -10.83
CA GLN A 272 -7.42 0.93 -11.47
C GLN A 272 -8.64 1.08 -10.56
N LEU A 273 -8.52 0.82 -9.26
CA LEU A 273 -9.58 1.02 -8.27
C LEU A 273 -10.10 2.47 -8.27
N ILE A 274 -9.21 3.42 -8.51
CA ILE A 274 -9.53 4.84 -8.65
C ILE A 274 -10.12 5.15 -10.03
N ALA A 275 -9.56 4.58 -11.09
CA ALA A 275 -9.95 4.85 -12.48
C ALA A 275 -11.32 4.24 -12.87
N SER A 276 -11.67 3.06 -12.34
CA SER A 276 -12.84 2.26 -12.73
C SER A 276 -14.14 2.76 -12.08
N GLN A 277 -14.45 4.06 -12.17
CA GLN A 277 -15.57 4.82 -11.54
C GLN A 277 -17.01 4.28 -11.77
N THR A 278 -17.19 3.02 -12.15
CA THR A 278 -18.39 2.42 -12.71
C THR A 278 -19.44 1.92 -11.71
N ALA A 279 -19.20 1.79 -10.39
CA ALA A 279 -20.26 1.29 -9.48
C ALA A 279 -20.06 1.56 -7.98
N LEU A 280 -19.60 2.74 -7.57
CA LEU A 280 -19.41 3.05 -6.14
C LEU A 280 -20.13 4.36 -5.77
N PRO A 281 -20.53 4.54 -4.48
CA PRO A 281 -21.04 5.83 -4.03
C PRO A 281 -20.03 6.92 -4.40
N GLN A 282 -20.50 7.97 -5.08
CA GLN A 282 -19.70 9.03 -5.74
C GLN A 282 -18.75 9.82 -4.80
N ASP A 283 -18.62 9.45 -3.53
CA ASP A 283 -18.16 10.32 -2.45
C ASP A 283 -16.69 10.10 -2.04
N VAL A 284 -15.98 9.03 -2.43
CA VAL A 284 -14.66 8.70 -1.83
C VAL A 284 -13.48 8.68 -2.81
N LEU A 285 -13.68 8.30 -4.07
CA LEU A 285 -12.60 8.03 -5.03
C LEU A 285 -12.56 9.00 -6.23
N SER A 286 -12.90 10.28 -6.00
CA SER A 286 -12.74 11.28 -7.08
C SER A 286 -11.26 11.56 -7.34
N GLU A 287 -10.85 11.51 -8.60
CA GLU A 287 -9.48 11.85 -9.05
C GLU A 287 -8.99 13.21 -8.52
N SER A 288 -9.92 14.16 -8.34
CA SER A 288 -9.64 15.50 -7.83
C SER A 288 -9.23 15.56 -6.36
N GLN A 289 -9.29 14.45 -5.62
CA GLN A 289 -9.00 14.35 -4.19
C GLN A 289 -7.76 13.52 -3.86
N ILE A 290 -7.00 13.12 -4.90
CA ILE A 290 -5.94 12.13 -4.77
C ILE A 290 -4.59 12.80 -4.80
N ILE A 291 -3.74 12.39 -3.87
CA ILE A 291 -2.34 12.76 -3.81
C ILE A 291 -1.55 11.45 -3.82
N TYR A 292 -0.76 11.25 -4.87
CA TYR A 292 0.12 10.10 -5.01
C TYR A 292 1.58 10.49 -4.72
N CYS A 293 2.35 9.60 -4.10
CA CYS A 293 3.79 9.76 -3.95
C CYS A 293 4.50 8.41 -3.80
N LEU A 294 5.76 8.36 -4.23
CA LEU A 294 6.69 7.29 -3.87
C LEU A 294 7.32 7.66 -2.53
N TYR A 295 7.33 6.74 -1.54
CA TYR A 295 7.83 7.03 -0.20
C TYR A 295 9.25 7.60 -0.20
N GLU A 296 10.16 7.02 -0.99
CA GLU A 296 11.57 7.44 -1.02
C GLU A 296 11.74 8.91 -1.44
N ASP A 297 10.88 9.40 -2.33
CA ASP A 297 10.91 10.78 -2.81
C ASP A 297 10.42 11.78 -1.75
N VAL A 298 9.64 11.33 -0.77
CA VAL A 298 8.93 12.21 0.20
C VAL A 298 9.26 11.93 1.67
N LYS A 299 10.15 10.98 1.98
CA LYS A 299 10.37 10.42 3.32
C LYS A 299 10.48 11.46 4.44
N ASP A 300 11.21 12.55 4.23
CA ASP A 300 11.47 13.59 5.24
C ASP A 300 10.26 14.52 5.48
N ARG A 301 9.34 14.61 4.52
CA ARG A 301 8.23 15.59 4.54
C ARG A 301 6.87 14.94 4.77
N LEU A 302 6.72 13.68 4.39
CA LEU A 302 5.46 12.95 4.40
C LEU A 302 4.72 12.99 5.76
N PRO A 303 5.37 12.75 6.92
CA PRO A 303 4.66 12.78 8.20
C PRO A 303 4.09 14.16 8.56
N ASN A 304 4.81 15.23 8.21
CA ASN A 304 4.37 16.60 8.50
C ASN A 304 3.21 17.01 7.59
N ILE A 305 3.29 16.65 6.30
CA ILE A 305 2.24 16.91 5.31
C ILE A 305 0.96 16.13 5.65
N ALA A 306 1.08 14.84 5.99
CA ALA A 306 -0.07 14.04 6.40
C ALA A 306 -0.78 14.65 7.61
N ARG A 307 -0.01 15.13 8.60
CA ARG A 307 -0.56 15.83 9.77
C ARG A 307 -1.27 17.13 9.39
N GLU A 308 -0.68 17.94 8.52
CA GLU A 308 -1.28 19.19 8.06
C GLU A 308 -2.62 18.94 7.35
N ILE A 309 -2.67 17.96 6.42
CA ILE A 309 -3.90 17.58 5.71
C ILE A 309 -4.98 17.11 6.69
N THR A 310 -4.61 16.32 7.70
CA THR A 310 -5.52 15.84 8.74
C THR A 310 -6.04 16.99 9.60
N ASP A 311 -5.15 17.87 10.09
CA ASP A 311 -5.49 18.96 11.00
C ASP A 311 -6.36 20.03 10.32
N THR A 312 -6.23 20.23 9.01
CA THR A 312 -7.12 21.12 8.23
C THR A 312 -8.49 20.51 7.94
N GLY A 313 -8.71 19.23 8.28
CA GLY A 313 -9.96 18.53 8.00
C GLY A 313 -10.25 18.32 6.51
N SER A 314 -9.21 18.37 5.68
CA SER A 314 -9.31 18.26 4.23
C SER A 314 -9.73 16.84 3.83
N ARG A 315 -10.68 16.74 2.89
CA ARG A 315 -11.08 15.44 2.32
C ARG A 315 -10.11 15.06 1.22
N THR A 316 -9.23 14.11 1.50
CA THR A 316 -8.12 13.73 0.61
C THR A 316 -7.83 12.24 0.74
N LEU A 317 -7.51 11.58 -0.36
CA LEU A 317 -6.95 10.23 -0.37
C LEU A 317 -5.46 10.32 -0.64
N LEU A 318 -4.66 10.02 0.38
CA LEU A 318 -3.20 9.96 0.26
C LEU A 318 -2.78 8.54 -0.12
N VAL A 319 -2.15 8.39 -1.28
CA VAL A 319 -1.58 7.14 -1.77
C VAL A 319 -0.06 7.20 -1.63
N VAL A 320 0.51 6.31 -0.82
CA VAL A 320 1.96 6.21 -0.60
C VAL A 320 2.46 4.86 -1.11
N ASP A 321 3.14 4.86 -2.25
CA ASP A 321 3.75 3.65 -2.81
C ASP A 321 5.12 3.37 -2.18
N ASP A 322 5.53 2.09 -2.21
CA ASP A 322 6.75 1.58 -1.56
C ASP A 322 6.91 2.04 -0.09
N CYS A 323 5.80 2.13 0.62
CA CYS A 323 5.74 2.57 2.01
C CYS A 323 6.16 1.45 2.97
N PRO A 324 7.17 1.64 3.83
CA PRO A 324 7.55 0.66 4.85
C PRO A 324 6.47 0.46 5.93
N ASP A 325 6.42 -0.74 6.53
CA ASP A 325 5.42 -1.09 7.56
C ASP A 325 5.39 -0.11 8.75
N GLN A 326 6.56 0.30 9.26
CA GLN A 326 6.66 1.26 10.37
C GLN A 326 6.09 2.64 10.00
N VAL A 327 6.21 3.05 8.73
CA VAL A 327 5.71 4.32 8.23
C VAL A 327 4.20 4.24 8.05
N HIS A 328 3.69 3.12 7.51
CA HIS A 328 2.26 2.86 7.45
C HIS A 328 1.60 3.00 8.81
N THR A 329 2.15 2.35 9.85
CA THR A 329 1.60 2.46 11.23
C THR A 329 1.49 3.91 11.68
N LYS A 330 2.57 4.70 11.57
CA LYS A 330 2.56 6.13 11.96
C LYS A 330 1.56 6.97 11.16
N LEU A 331 1.45 6.73 9.85
CA LEU A 331 0.52 7.48 8.99
C LEU A 331 -0.93 7.10 9.26
N SER A 332 -1.20 5.81 9.46
CA SER A 332 -2.53 5.32 9.83
C SER A 332 -3.01 5.97 11.14
N GLU A 333 -2.20 5.96 12.19
CA GLU A 333 -2.48 6.63 13.47
C GLU A 333 -2.78 8.12 13.29
N THR A 334 -2.05 8.78 12.39
CA THR A 334 -2.28 10.20 12.06
C THR A 334 -3.64 10.40 11.41
N VAL A 335 -4.00 9.56 10.44
CA VAL A 335 -5.27 9.63 9.72
C VAL A 335 -6.47 9.20 10.57
N HIS A 336 -6.26 8.36 11.60
CA HIS A 336 -7.29 7.90 12.53
C HIS A 336 -7.74 8.96 13.55
N ARG A 337 -7.04 10.09 13.67
CA ARG A 337 -7.38 11.17 14.60
C ARG A 337 -8.81 11.66 14.43
N ASP A 338 -9.45 12.00 15.55
CA ASP A 338 -10.82 12.52 15.54
C ASP A 338 -10.93 13.82 14.72
N GLY A 339 -11.94 13.87 13.85
CA GLY A 339 -12.16 14.99 12.93
C GLY A 339 -11.44 14.86 11.58
N SER A 340 -10.54 13.88 11.42
CA SER A 340 -9.88 13.58 10.15
C SER A 340 -10.89 13.21 9.07
N ARG A 341 -10.72 13.81 7.88
CA ARG A 341 -11.41 13.43 6.64
C ARG A 341 -10.44 12.89 5.58
N CYS A 342 -9.18 12.68 5.97
CA CYS A 342 -8.18 12.06 5.13
C CYS A 342 -8.42 10.54 5.12
N HIS A 343 -8.14 9.93 3.98
CA HIS A 343 -8.03 8.49 3.83
C HIS A 343 -6.59 8.17 3.42
N LEU A 344 -6.14 6.96 3.72
CA LEU A 344 -4.79 6.51 3.41
C LEU A 344 -4.85 5.20 2.65
N ILE A 345 -4.14 5.11 1.53
CA ILE A 345 -3.74 3.84 0.91
C ILE A 345 -2.21 3.80 0.95
N THR A 346 -1.63 2.75 1.51
CA THR A 346 -0.20 2.51 1.38
C THR A 346 0.04 1.19 0.68
N ILE A 347 1.12 1.12 -0.09
CA ILE A 347 1.54 -0.09 -0.80
C ILE A 347 2.88 -0.52 -0.25
N GLY A 348 3.09 -1.83 -0.07
CA GLY A 348 4.39 -2.38 0.28
C GLY A 348 4.50 -3.86 -0.04
N VAL A 349 5.63 -4.48 0.31
CA VAL A 349 5.89 -5.88 0.01
C VAL A 349 5.23 -6.80 1.04
N GLU A 350 5.45 -6.49 2.32
CA GLU A 350 4.92 -7.22 3.47
C GLU A 350 4.37 -6.23 4.48
N THR A 351 3.62 -6.74 5.46
CA THR A 351 3.11 -5.98 6.59
C THR A 351 3.14 -6.85 7.84
N LYS A 352 3.51 -6.23 8.95
CA LYS A 352 3.32 -6.76 10.31
C LYS A 352 2.21 -6.02 11.02
N ALA A 353 1.80 -4.85 10.49
CA ALA A 353 0.59 -4.16 10.95
C ALA A 353 -0.61 -5.11 10.94
N GLN A 354 -1.45 -5.02 11.97
CA GLN A 354 -2.67 -5.82 12.06
C GLN A 354 -3.84 -5.10 11.39
N GLY A 355 -4.73 -5.89 10.80
CA GLY A 355 -6.02 -5.42 10.32
C GLY A 355 -6.94 -5.14 11.52
N MET A 356 -6.86 -3.92 12.05
CA MET A 356 -7.62 -3.46 13.22
C MET A 356 -8.78 -2.55 12.80
N ARG A 357 -9.59 -2.07 13.76
CA ARG A 357 -10.65 -1.08 13.50
C ARG A 357 -10.07 0.11 12.72
N ARG A 358 -10.69 0.49 11.60
CA ARG A 358 -10.19 1.51 10.65
C ARG A 358 -8.87 1.22 9.91
N ASN A 359 -8.28 0.02 9.99
CA ASN A 359 -7.14 -0.41 9.16
C ASN A 359 -7.44 -1.73 8.42
N LEU A 360 -7.55 -1.68 7.09
CA LEU A 360 -7.80 -2.85 6.23
C LEU A 360 -6.50 -3.28 5.54
N ILE A 361 -6.18 -4.57 5.54
CA ILE A 361 -5.05 -5.11 4.80
C ILE A 361 -5.59 -5.88 3.59
N VAL A 362 -5.00 -5.63 2.42
CA VAL A 362 -5.32 -6.33 1.17
C VAL A 362 -4.05 -6.96 0.65
N GLU A 363 -4.05 -8.28 0.59
CA GLU A 363 -2.95 -9.09 0.09
C GLU A 363 -3.21 -9.51 -1.35
N LEU A 364 -2.19 -9.35 -2.20
CA LEU A 364 -2.22 -9.84 -3.58
C LEU A 364 -1.46 -11.16 -3.65
N ASN A 365 -2.13 -12.18 -4.17
CA ASN A 365 -1.56 -13.48 -4.50
C ASN A 365 -1.12 -13.53 -5.96
N ALA A 366 -0.50 -14.63 -6.39
CA ALA A 366 -0.05 -14.81 -7.77
C ALA A 366 -1.21 -14.69 -8.79
N ALA A 367 -0.92 -14.19 -9.99
CA ALA A 367 -1.89 -14.14 -11.08
C ALA A 367 -2.10 -15.53 -11.68
N SER A 368 -3.34 -15.85 -12.05
CA SER A 368 -3.65 -17.01 -12.87
C SER A 368 -2.91 -16.98 -14.22
N ASN A 369 -2.62 -18.17 -14.74
CA ASN A 369 -2.02 -18.34 -16.07
C ASN A 369 -2.87 -17.71 -17.19
N GLU A 370 -4.19 -17.65 -17.02
CA GLU A 370 -5.10 -16.98 -17.95
C GLU A 370 -4.89 -15.47 -17.95
N LEU A 371 -4.85 -14.85 -16.77
CA LEU A 371 -4.59 -13.42 -16.63
C LEU A 371 -3.21 -13.04 -17.19
N ILE A 372 -2.19 -13.84 -16.90
CA ILE A 372 -0.84 -13.66 -17.47
C ILE A 372 -0.87 -13.71 -19.01
N GLY A 373 -1.64 -14.62 -19.59
CA GLY A 373 -1.84 -14.69 -21.04
C GLY A 373 -2.47 -13.42 -21.60
N HIS A 374 -3.57 -12.94 -21.00
CA HIS A 374 -4.22 -11.70 -21.43
C HIS A 374 -3.30 -10.48 -21.30
N ILE A 375 -2.50 -10.38 -20.23
CA ILE A 375 -1.50 -9.31 -20.06
C ILE A 375 -0.45 -9.37 -21.16
N ALA A 376 0.02 -10.58 -21.50
CA ALA A 376 1.01 -10.78 -22.55
C ALA A 376 0.49 -10.32 -23.91
N GLU A 377 -0.75 -10.68 -24.26
CA GLU A 377 -1.45 -10.30 -25.50
C GLU A 377 -1.74 -8.79 -25.57
N ALA A 378 -2.18 -8.20 -24.45
CA ALA A 378 -2.43 -6.76 -24.36
C ALA A 378 -1.15 -5.92 -24.53
N THR A 379 -0.02 -6.46 -24.07
CA THR A 379 1.30 -5.84 -24.22
C THR A 379 1.80 -5.96 -25.66
N ASN A 380 1.76 -7.16 -26.24
CA ASN A 380 2.20 -7.40 -27.61
C ASN A 380 1.20 -8.30 -28.37
N LYS A 381 0.45 -7.69 -29.29
CA LYS A 381 -0.59 -8.36 -30.09
C LYS A 381 -0.05 -9.37 -31.11
N GLN A 382 1.27 -9.46 -31.28
CA GLN A 382 1.92 -10.36 -32.23
C GLN A 382 2.44 -11.65 -31.59
N VAL A 383 2.27 -11.84 -30.28
CA VAL A 383 2.75 -13.02 -29.56
C VAL A 383 1.98 -14.27 -30.01
N SER A 384 2.70 -15.27 -30.50
CA SER A 384 2.18 -16.60 -30.83
C SER A 384 1.75 -17.37 -29.57
N GLU A 385 0.81 -18.30 -29.74
CA GLU A 385 0.31 -19.16 -28.64
C GLU A 385 1.45 -19.93 -27.95
N ARG A 386 2.46 -20.36 -28.73
CA ARG A 386 3.66 -21.01 -28.19
C ARG A 386 4.45 -20.08 -27.28
N ASN A 387 4.77 -18.87 -27.75
CA ASN A 387 5.52 -17.89 -26.95
C ASN A 387 4.71 -17.41 -25.74
N ALA A 388 3.39 -17.28 -25.85
CA ALA A 388 2.50 -17.02 -24.71
C ALA A 388 2.61 -18.11 -23.63
N SER A 389 2.76 -19.39 -24.02
CA SER A 389 3.01 -20.46 -23.06
C SER A 389 4.34 -20.29 -22.34
N LEU A 390 5.42 -19.97 -23.07
CA LEU A 390 6.73 -19.72 -22.47
C LEU A 390 6.73 -18.51 -21.52
N ILE A 391 5.98 -17.47 -21.88
CA ILE A 391 5.79 -16.28 -21.03
C ILE A 391 5.06 -16.66 -19.74
N ARG A 392 4.00 -17.48 -19.81
CA ARG A 392 3.32 -17.98 -18.60
C ARG A 392 4.27 -18.77 -17.70
N ASP A 393 5.03 -19.69 -18.28
CA ASP A 393 6.00 -20.52 -17.57
C ASP A 393 7.15 -19.71 -16.94
N LEU A 394 7.57 -18.61 -17.58
CA LEU A 394 8.58 -17.71 -17.02
C LEU A 394 7.99 -16.77 -15.96
N SER A 395 6.75 -16.34 -16.14
CA SER A 395 6.12 -15.33 -15.28
C SER A 395 5.77 -15.85 -13.90
N GLN A 396 5.43 -17.15 -13.76
CA GLN A 396 5.11 -17.76 -12.45
C GLN A 396 4.07 -16.94 -11.65
N GLY A 397 3.07 -16.37 -12.36
CA GLY A 397 2.04 -15.51 -11.77
C GLY A 397 2.45 -14.07 -11.44
N PHE A 398 3.59 -13.57 -11.94
CA PHE A 398 3.99 -12.17 -11.84
C PHE A 398 3.63 -11.37 -13.11
N PRO A 399 2.59 -10.51 -13.08
CA PRO A 399 2.23 -9.61 -14.18
C PRO A 399 3.38 -8.82 -14.78
N ARG A 400 4.29 -8.28 -13.95
CA ARG A 400 5.42 -7.48 -14.44
C ARG A 400 6.37 -8.30 -15.32
N MET A 401 6.53 -9.59 -15.02
CA MET A 401 7.34 -10.48 -15.85
C MET A 401 6.67 -10.77 -17.20
N ALA A 402 5.34 -10.88 -17.22
CA ALA A 402 4.58 -11.08 -18.46
C ALA A 402 4.77 -9.88 -19.40
N VAL A 403 4.59 -8.66 -18.88
CA VAL A 403 4.84 -7.42 -19.61
C VAL A 403 6.28 -7.37 -20.14
N PHE A 404 7.25 -7.68 -19.26
CA PHE A 404 8.66 -7.60 -19.60
C PHE A 404 9.05 -8.61 -20.69
N ALA A 405 8.58 -9.85 -20.59
CA ALA A 405 8.81 -10.89 -21.58
C ALA A 405 8.11 -10.59 -22.92
N SER A 406 6.88 -10.08 -22.90
CA SER A 406 6.16 -9.68 -24.11
C SER A 406 6.83 -8.55 -24.88
N ARG A 407 7.35 -7.54 -24.15
CA ARG A 407 8.09 -6.41 -24.74
C ARG A 407 9.38 -6.86 -25.41
N ALA A 408 10.06 -7.87 -24.86
CA ALA A 408 11.28 -8.41 -25.47
C ALA A 408 11.04 -9.07 -26.84
N LEU A 409 9.79 -9.39 -27.18
CA LEU A 409 9.36 -9.94 -28.46
C LEU A 409 8.81 -8.88 -29.44
N GLU A 410 8.72 -7.61 -29.04
CA GLU A 410 8.30 -6.52 -29.93
C GLU A 410 9.35 -6.31 -31.03
N GLY A 411 8.98 -6.52 -32.29
CA GLY A 411 9.87 -6.39 -33.46
C GLY A 411 10.12 -7.69 -34.23
N GLY A 412 9.60 -8.83 -33.76
CA GLY A 412 9.60 -10.10 -34.48
C GLY A 412 9.32 -11.28 -33.54
N ASP A 413 8.16 -11.92 -33.70
CA ASP A 413 7.76 -13.09 -32.92
C ASP A 413 8.22 -14.38 -33.64
N GLU A 414 9.52 -14.67 -33.57
CA GLU A 414 9.98 -16.01 -33.92
C GLU A 414 9.52 -16.98 -32.82
N GLU A 415 8.91 -18.10 -33.22
CA GLU A 415 8.52 -19.14 -32.28
C GLU A 415 9.76 -19.67 -31.56
N LEU A 416 9.91 -19.30 -30.29
CA LEU A 416 11.05 -19.65 -29.48
C LEU A 416 10.98 -21.13 -29.09
N SER A 417 12.13 -21.79 -29.06
CA SER A 417 12.17 -23.23 -28.77
C SER A 417 11.95 -23.52 -27.28
N SER A 418 12.40 -22.66 -26.37
CA SER A 418 12.33 -22.86 -24.92
C SER A 418 12.34 -21.56 -24.10
N VAL A 419 12.13 -21.69 -22.78
CA VAL A 419 12.22 -20.57 -21.83
C VAL A 419 13.64 -19.97 -21.80
N GLU A 420 14.68 -20.78 -22.00
CA GLU A 420 16.07 -20.31 -22.06
C GLU A 420 16.29 -19.40 -23.27
N THR A 421 15.68 -19.71 -24.42
CA THR A 421 15.74 -18.82 -25.59
C THR A 421 15.00 -17.50 -25.34
N LEU A 422 13.90 -17.54 -24.57
CA LEU A 422 13.18 -16.32 -24.13
C LEU A 422 14.03 -15.47 -23.18
N ILE A 423 14.69 -16.09 -22.19
CA ILE A 423 15.63 -15.39 -21.29
C ILE A 423 16.77 -14.76 -22.10
N SER A 424 17.34 -15.49 -23.05
CA SER A 424 18.38 -14.94 -23.92
C SER A 424 17.88 -13.73 -24.72
N ARG A 425 16.65 -13.80 -25.25
CA ARG A 425 16.04 -12.68 -25.97
C ARG A 425 15.77 -11.48 -25.07
N ILE A 426 15.33 -11.71 -23.83
CA ILE A 426 15.11 -10.65 -22.83
C ILE A 426 16.44 -9.96 -22.48
N VAL A 427 17.50 -10.74 -22.23
CA VAL A 427 18.78 -10.22 -21.75
C VAL A 427 19.59 -9.57 -22.87
N TRP A 428 19.61 -10.16 -24.06
CA TRP A 428 20.52 -9.76 -25.15
C TRP A 428 19.79 -9.12 -26.35
N GLY A 429 18.51 -9.40 -26.53
CA GLY A 429 17.77 -9.01 -27.72
C GLY A 429 18.31 -9.71 -28.96
N GLU A 430 18.82 -8.91 -29.91
CA GLU A 430 19.45 -9.40 -31.15
C GLU A 430 20.98 -9.43 -31.07
N HIS A 431 21.54 -8.99 -29.94
CA HIS A 431 22.99 -8.94 -29.76
C HIS A 431 23.55 -10.34 -29.50
N GLU A 432 24.83 -10.51 -29.84
CA GLU A 432 25.56 -11.72 -29.46
C GLU A 432 25.71 -11.81 -27.94
N VAL A 433 25.64 -13.04 -27.43
CA VAL A 433 25.78 -13.35 -26.01
C VAL A 433 27.24 -13.16 -25.59
N ASP A 434 27.48 -12.22 -24.68
CA ASP A 434 28.75 -12.09 -23.97
C ASP A 434 28.70 -12.94 -22.70
N GLN A 435 29.36 -14.10 -22.75
CA GLN A 435 29.35 -15.07 -21.65
C GLN A 435 29.88 -14.48 -20.34
N SER A 436 30.91 -13.62 -20.38
CA SER A 436 31.48 -12.99 -19.19
C SER A 436 30.46 -12.07 -18.51
N ALA A 437 29.77 -11.27 -19.31
CA ALA A 437 28.73 -10.37 -18.80
C ALA A 437 27.47 -11.13 -18.37
N PHE A 438 27.13 -12.25 -19.00
CA PHE A 438 26.04 -13.12 -18.57
C PHE A 438 26.29 -13.71 -17.19
N GLU A 439 27.49 -14.24 -16.96
CA GLU A 439 27.90 -14.79 -15.66
C GLU A 439 27.90 -13.71 -14.55
N SER A 440 28.32 -12.49 -14.89
CA SER A 440 28.23 -11.33 -13.98
C SER A 440 26.78 -11.03 -13.58
N LEU A 441 25.85 -11.05 -14.55
CA LEU A 441 24.43 -10.81 -14.30
C LEU A 441 23.81 -11.94 -13.45
N GLN A 442 24.15 -13.19 -13.76
CA GLN A 442 23.74 -14.36 -13.00
C GLN A 442 24.20 -14.29 -11.54
N LEU A 443 25.46 -13.91 -11.30
CA LEU A 443 25.99 -13.70 -9.95
C LEU A 443 25.28 -12.56 -9.22
N LEU A 444 25.07 -11.41 -9.88
CA LEU A 444 24.35 -10.27 -9.30
C LEU A 444 22.91 -10.64 -8.90
N SER A 445 22.27 -11.54 -9.65
CA SER A 445 20.89 -11.94 -9.39
C SER A 445 20.69 -12.66 -8.04
N LEU A 446 21.77 -13.16 -7.41
CA LEU A 446 21.75 -13.76 -6.07
C LEU A 446 21.49 -12.75 -4.94
N PHE A 447 21.44 -11.46 -5.25
CA PHE A 447 21.28 -10.39 -4.26
C PHE A 447 19.95 -9.67 -4.46
N THR A 448 19.36 -9.21 -3.36
CA THR A 448 18.15 -8.37 -3.40
C THR A 448 18.42 -7.04 -4.08
N ILE A 449 19.56 -6.42 -3.80
CA ILE A 449 20.04 -5.19 -4.43
C ILE A 449 21.56 -5.07 -4.16
N VAL A 450 22.31 -4.35 -4.98
CA VAL A 450 23.77 -4.19 -4.83
C VAL A 450 24.17 -2.75 -5.10
N GLY A 451 24.97 -2.16 -4.22
CA GLY A 451 25.58 -0.86 -4.41
C GLY A 451 26.62 -0.91 -5.52
N MET A 452 26.50 -0.03 -6.52
CA MET A 452 27.38 -0.05 -7.69
C MET A 452 28.20 1.21 -7.87
N GLU A 453 27.81 2.32 -7.22
CA GLU A 453 28.44 3.64 -7.39
C GLU A 453 28.58 4.35 -6.03
N ASN A 454 29.41 5.40 -6.01
CA ASN A 454 29.66 6.27 -4.86
C ASN A 454 29.96 5.51 -3.57
N ASP A 455 29.33 5.90 -2.46
CA ASP A 455 29.57 5.34 -1.13
C ASP A 455 29.15 3.87 -1.03
N ALA A 456 28.31 3.38 -1.95
CA ALA A 456 27.85 2.00 -1.99
C ALA A 456 28.66 1.11 -2.95
N ALA A 457 29.64 1.66 -3.66
CA ALA A 457 30.40 0.93 -4.69
C ALA A 457 31.20 -0.26 -4.13
N ASP A 458 31.59 -0.22 -2.85
CA ASP A 458 32.33 -1.27 -2.15
C ASP A 458 31.64 -2.65 -2.29
N GLU A 459 30.30 -2.67 -2.31
CA GLU A 459 29.53 -3.91 -2.49
C GLU A 459 29.78 -4.57 -3.86
N LEU A 460 29.89 -3.77 -4.93
CA LEU A 460 30.24 -4.29 -6.25
C LEU A 460 31.71 -4.74 -6.30
N GLU A 461 32.59 -4.11 -5.52
CA GLU A 461 33.99 -4.54 -5.42
C GLU A 461 34.12 -5.91 -4.78
N GLU A 462 33.28 -6.24 -3.78
CA GLU A 462 33.23 -7.59 -3.18
C GLU A 462 32.86 -8.66 -4.22
N ILE A 463 31.83 -8.41 -5.03
CA ILE A 463 31.40 -9.31 -6.11
C ILE A 463 32.50 -9.43 -7.17
N ALA A 464 33.10 -8.30 -7.55
CA ALA A 464 34.18 -8.27 -8.55
C ALA A 464 35.40 -9.07 -8.06
N ALA A 465 35.78 -8.92 -6.80
CA ALA A 465 36.87 -9.66 -6.19
C ALA A 465 36.61 -11.17 -6.19
N PHE A 466 35.38 -11.60 -5.88
CA PHE A 466 35.01 -13.01 -5.89
C PHE A 466 35.16 -13.64 -7.28
N CYS A 467 34.73 -12.93 -8.34
CA CYS A 467 34.87 -13.41 -9.72
C CYS A 467 36.23 -13.09 -10.37
N GLY A 468 37.18 -12.52 -9.63
CA GLY A 468 38.52 -12.17 -10.14
C GLY A 468 38.51 -11.06 -11.20
N LYS A 469 37.50 -10.18 -11.19
CA LYS A 469 37.34 -9.04 -12.11
C LYS A 469 37.68 -7.72 -11.42
N ALA A 470 37.99 -6.70 -12.21
CA ALA A 470 38.02 -5.32 -11.71
C ALA A 470 36.59 -4.79 -11.56
N ALA A 471 36.29 -4.06 -10.48
CA ALA A 471 34.96 -3.49 -10.24
C ALA A 471 34.44 -2.66 -11.43
N ARG A 472 35.30 -1.86 -12.05
CA ARG A 472 34.97 -1.09 -13.26
C ARG A 472 34.61 -1.97 -14.46
N GLN A 473 35.25 -3.13 -14.61
CA GLN A 473 34.89 -4.08 -15.66
C GLN A 473 33.50 -4.64 -15.40
N LEU A 474 33.24 -5.08 -14.15
CA LEU A 474 31.95 -5.64 -13.74
C LEU A 474 30.82 -4.62 -13.92
N PHE A 475 31.04 -3.36 -13.52
CA PHE A 475 30.11 -2.26 -13.73
C PHE A 475 29.76 -2.08 -15.22
N ASN A 476 30.77 -2.01 -16.10
CA ASN A 476 30.56 -1.83 -17.54
C ASN A 476 29.85 -3.04 -18.20
N GLU A 477 30.08 -4.25 -17.70
CA GLU A 477 29.38 -5.45 -18.16
C GLU A 477 27.90 -5.37 -17.76
N LEU A 478 27.62 -5.04 -16.50
CA LEU A 478 26.27 -4.98 -15.94
C LEU A 478 25.44 -3.82 -16.49
N GLN A 479 26.06 -2.66 -16.75
CA GLN A 479 25.38 -1.47 -17.26
C GLN A 479 24.66 -1.71 -18.59
N ARG A 480 25.14 -2.66 -19.40
CA ARG A 480 24.52 -3.05 -20.68
C ARG A 480 23.08 -3.57 -20.50
N PHE A 481 22.78 -4.13 -19.33
CA PHE A 481 21.47 -4.69 -19.02
C PHE A 481 20.48 -3.64 -18.49
N ALA A 482 20.94 -2.43 -18.18
CA ALA A 482 20.08 -1.34 -17.71
C ALA A 482 19.20 -0.78 -18.83
N GLU A 483 19.73 -0.62 -20.03
CA GLU A 483 18.97 -0.15 -21.21
C GLU A 483 17.81 -1.10 -21.57
N ARG A 484 17.97 -2.39 -21.27
CA ARG A 484 16.96 -3.44 -21.48
C ARG A 484 15.98 -3.58 -20.32
N GLY A 485 16.19 -2.86 -19.21
CA GLY A 485 15.38 -2.95 -17.99
C GLY A 485 15.58 -4.25 -17.19
N VAL A 486 16.58 -5.07 -17.53
CA VAL A 486 16.92 -6.30 -16.78
C VAL A 486 17.66 -5.93 -15.48
N LEU A 487 18.52 -4.91 -15.54
CA LEU A 487 19.13 -4.29 -14.38
C LEU A 487 18.39 -2.99 -14.05
N PHE A 488 17.60 -2.99 -13.00
CA PHE A 488 16.96 -1.79 -12.47
C PHE A 488 17.95 -0.99 -11.62
N ARG A 489 17.91 0.34 -11.73
CA ARG A 489 18.79 1.27 -11.00
C ARG A 489 17.98 2.13 -10.04
N GLN A 490 18.35 2.13 -8.76
CA GLN A 490 17.77 2.98 -7.74
C GLN A 490 18.89 3.81 -7.09
N GLY A 491 19.06 5.05 -7.58
CA GLY A 491 20.21 5.87 -7.19
C GLY A 491 21.51 5.15 -7.53
N ASP A 492 22.33 4.89 -6.51
CA ASP A 492 23.64 4.23 -6.61
C ASP A 492 23.56 2.70 -6.63
N TYR A 493 22.37 2.16 -6.42
CA TYR A 493 22.12 0.73 -6.32
C TYR A 493 21.55 0.11 -7.60
N GLY A 494 21.80 -1.18 -7.80
CA GLY A 494 21.30 -1.98 -8.90
C GLY A 494 20.66 -3.29 -8.44
N GLU A 495 19.56 -3.68 -9.08
CA GLU A 495 18.86 -4.95 -8.83
C GLU A 495 18.49 -5.62 -10.16
N VAL A 496 18.64 -6.96 -10.23
CA VAL A 496 18.09 -7.74 -11.35
C VAL A 496 16.57 -7.89 -11.16
N GLN A 497 15.80 -7.37 -12.11
CA GLN A 497 14.33 -7.43 -12.11
C GLN A 497 13.81 -7.88 -13.48
N PRO A 498 12.58 -8.42 -13.56
CA PRO A 498 11.67 -8.79 -12.46
C PRO A 498 12.14 -10.00 -11.66
N LEU A 499 11.55 -10.23 -10.48
CA LEU A 499 11.94 -11.30 -9.56
C LEU A 499 11.99 -12.70 -10.21
N PRO A 500 11.02 -13.14 -11.05
CA PRO A 500 11.12 -14.44 -11.72
C PRO A 500 12.35 -14.58 -12.63
N LEU A 501 12.76 -13.51 -13.31
CA LEU A 501 13.99 -13.51 -14.12
C LEU A 501 15.22 -13.65 -13.23
N ALA A 502 15.29 -12.88 -12.14
CA ALA A 502 16.39 -12.97 -11.18
C ALA A 502 16.51 -14.39 -10.60
N MET A 503 15.40 -15.01 -10.23
CA MET A 503 15.36 -16.38 -9.70
C MET A 503 15.84 -17.41 -10.73
N ARG A 504 15.45 -17.26 -12.01
CA ARG A 504 15.94 -18.14 -13.09
C ARG A 504 17.44 -17.99 -13.30
N LEU A 505 17.95 -16.76 -13.34
CA LEU A 505 19.38 -16.47 -13.51
C LEU A 505 20.20 -16.97 -12.32
N SER A 506 19.68 -16.80 -11.10
CA SER A 506 20.29 -17.31 -9.88
C SER A 506 20.35 -18.83 -9.89
N ASN A 507 19.26 -19.51 -10.28
CA ASN A 507 19.25 -20.96 -10.36
C ASN A 507 20.24 -21.48 -11.41
N GLN A 508 20.37 -20.81 -12.56
CA GLN A 508 21.39 -21.14 -13.57
C GLN A 508 22.81 -20.96 -13.02
N TRP A 509 23.07 -19.91 -12.24
CA TRP A 509 24.34 -19.73 -11.55
C TRP A 509 24.61 -20.90 -10.59
N LEU A 510 23.62 -21.25 -9.77
CA LEU A 510 23.73 -22.35 -8.82
C LEU A 510 24.01 -23.66 -9.54
N GLU A 511 23.32 -23.97 -10.64
CA GLU A 511 23.50 -25.19 -11.44
C GLU A 511 24.88 -25.28 -12.09
N SER A 512 25.39 -24.14 -12.58
CA SER A 512 26.67 -24.06 -13.29
C SER A 512 27.89 -24.08 -12.37
N ASN A 513 27.70 -23.80 -11.07
CA ASN A 513 28.79 -23.76 -10.09
C ASN A 513 28.89 -25.04 -9.24
N PRO A 514 30.11 -25.49 -8.90
CA PRO A 514 30.33 -26.60 -7.98
C PRO A 514 29.71 -26.36 -6.59
N ALA A 515 29.37 -27.43 -5.89
CA ALA A 515 28.99 -27.36 -4.48
C ALA A 515 30.12 -26.72 -3.64
N GLY A 516 29.79 -25.91 -2.64
CA GLY A 516 30.75 -25.13 -1.85
C GLY A 516 30.96 -23.70 -2.34
N THR A 517 30.70 -23.42 -3.63
CA THR A 517 30.95 -22.08 -4.21
C THR A 517 30.06 -21.00 -3.60
N LEU A 518 28.79 -21.34 -3.30
CA LEU A 518 27.85 -20.41 -2.67
C LEU A 518 28.28 -20.09 -1.24
N GLU A 519 28.80 -21.09 -0.53
CA GLU A 519 29.35 -20.94 0.82
C GLU A 519 30.62 -20.10 0.83
N ASP A 520 31.50 -20.30 -0.14
CA ASP A 520 32.72 -19.49 -0.29
C ASP A 520 32.40 -18.03 -0.64
N LEU A 521 31.40 -17.81 -1.50
CA LEU A 521 30.87 -16.47 -1.77
C LEU A 521 30.38 -15.84 -0.47
N PHE A 522 29.49 -16.51 0.28
CA PHE A 522 28.97 -15.99 1.54
C PHE A 522 30.07 -15.57 2.52
N ARG A 523 31.12 -16.40 2.68
CA ARG A 523 32.23 -16.11 3.59
C ARG A 523 33.03 -14.86 3.20
N SER A 524 33.11 -14.58 1.90
CA SER A 524 33.86 -13.42 1.38
C SER A 524 33.14 -12.08 1.55
N LEU A 525 31.82 -12.11 1.80
CA LEU A 525 30.98 -10.92 1.81
C LEU A 525 30.93 -10.19 3.16
N SER A 526 30.67 -8.89 3.11
CA SER A 526 30.28 -8.07 4.26
C SER A 526 28.93 -8.49 4.85
N GLU A 527 28.66 -8.02 6.08
CA GLU A 527 27.40 -8.31 6.79
C GLU A 527 26.17 -7.89 5.98
N GLU A 528 26.18 -6.70 5.40
CA GLU A 528 25.08 -6.20 4.59
C GLU A 528 24.86 -7.05 3.34
N MET A 529 25.93 -7.41 2.62
CA MET A 529 25.83 -8.25 1.43
C MET A 529 25.36 -9.67 1.74
N LYS A 530 25.77 -10.26 2.87
CA LYS A 530 25.25 -11.54 3.36
C LYS A 530 23.75 -11.50 3.57
N LEU A 531 23.26 -10.45 4.23
CA LEU A 531 21.83 -10.22 4.43
C LEU A 531 21.13 -10.14 3.07
N ARG A 532 21.63 -9.34 2.13
CA ARG A 532 21.02 -9.16 0.79
C ARG A 532 21.00 -10.44 -0.02
N MET A 533 22.02 -11.29 0.11
CA MET A 533 22.10 -12.59 -0.53
C MET A 533 21.05 -13.55 0.02
N VAL A 534 21.05 -13.80 1.34
CA VAL A 534 20.08 -14.72 1.98
C VAL A 534 18.64 -14.23 1.77
N GLY A 535 18.44 -12.90 1.79
CA GLY A 535 17.16 -12.27 1.47
C GLY A 535 16.64 -12.57 0.06
N ARG A 536 17.51 -12.80 -0.93
CA ARG A 536 17.11 -13.25 -2.27
C ARG A 536 16.92 -14.76 -2.29
N LEU A 537 17.81 -15.51 -1.66
CA LEU A 537 17.77 -16.98 -1.62
C LEU A 537 16.47 -17.54 -1.02
N ARG A 538 15.75 -16.78 -0.18
CA ARG A 538 14.41 -17.16 0.30
C ARG A 538 13.46 -17.54 -0.84
N TRP A 539 13.57 -16.88 -1.99
CA TRP A 539 12.72 -17.11 -3.16
C TRP A 539 13.10 -18.38 -3.92
N MET A 540 14.17 -19.05 -3.53
CA MET A 540 14.67 -20.30 -4.11
C MET A 540 14.80 -21.39 -3.05
N SER A 541 14.02 -21.29 -1.96
CA SER A 541 14.06 -22.24 -0.85
C SER A 541 13.70 -23.68 -1.24
N TRP A 542 13.09 -23.89 -2.41
CA TRP A 542 12.84 -25.22 -3.00
C TRP A 542 14.12 -25.89 -3.55
N SER A 543 15.20 -25.15 -3.76
CA SER A 543 16.44 -25.69 -4.29
C SER A 543 17.22 -26.41 -3.19
N ASP A 544 17.54 -27.69 -3.41
CA ASP A 544 18.36 -28.47 -2.48
C ASP A 544 19.72 -27.80 -2.22
N LYS A 545 20.30 -27.10 -3.20
CA LYS A 545 21.55 -26.36 -3.01
C LYS A 545 21.40 -25.22 -2.00
N VAL A 546 20.28 -24.50 -2.04
CA VAL A 546 20.00 -23.37 -1.12
C VAL A 546 19.66 -23.88 0.28
N SER A 547 18.87 -24.95 0.37
CA SER A 547 18.56 -25.59 1.66
C SER A 547 19.84 -26.12 2.33
N ASN A 548 20.67 -26.87 1.59
CA ASN A 548 21.96 -27.39 2.10
C ASN A 548 22.92 -26.27 2.50
N PHE A 549 22.97 -25.16 1.75
CA PHE A 549 23.72 -23.96 2.12
C PHE A 549 23.27 -23.42 3.49
N GLY A 550 21.95 -23.33 3.71
CA GLY A 550 21.38 -22.95 5.00
C GLY A 550 21.82 -23.86 6.14
N HIS A 551 21.74 -25.18 5.92
CA HIS A 551 22.19 -26.18 6.88
C HIS A 551 23.69 -26.07 7.21
N ALA A 552 24.54 -25.85 6.20
CA ALA A 552 25.99 -25.85 6.36
C ALA A 552 26.51 -24.60 7.10
N LEU A 553 25.98 -23.42 6.76
CA LEU A 553 26.55 -22.15 7.26
C LEU A 553 25.90 -21.62 8.52
N LEU A 554 24.71 -22.08 8.90
CA LEU A 554 24.01 -21.52 10.06
C LEU A 554 24.88 -21.56 11.33
N SER A 555 25.53 -22.69 11.58
CA SER A 555 26.39 -22.85 12.76
C SER A 555 27.72 -22.11 12.68
N GLU A 556 28.22 -21.87 11.47
CA GLU A 556 29.44 -21.10 11.22
C GLU A 556 29.17 -19.59 11.37
N ALA A 557 28.05 -19.12 10.81
CA ALA A 557 27.66 -17.72 10.81
C ALA A 557 27.14 -17.24 12.18
N LEU A 558 26.51 -18.14 12.94
CA LEU A 558 25.96 -17.85 14.28
C LEU A 558 26.51 -18.87 15.31
N PRO A 559 27.80 -18.83 15.64
CA PRO A 559 28.44 -19.89 16.43
C PRO A 559 27.90 -19.99 17.86
N ASP A 560 27.62 -18.85 18.48
CA ASP A 560 27.24 -18.72 19.88
C ASP A 560 26.11 -17.70 20.11
N GLU A 561 25.70 -17.57 21.37
CA GLU A 561 24.67 -16.63 21.83
C GLU A 561 25.07 -15.18 21.60
N ALA A 562 26.34 -14.81 21.75
CA ALA A 562 26.79 -13.43 21.59
C ALA A 562 26.70 -12.98 20.12
N ALA A 563 26.99 -13.89 19.18
CA ALA A 563 26.76 -13.66 17.76
C ALA A 563 25.26 -13.51 17.46
N LEU A 564 24.41 -14.33 18.08
CA LEU A 564 22.96 -14.21 17.95
C LEU A 564 22.42 -12.90 18.57
N ASP A 565 22.94 -12.47 19.70
CA ASP A 565 22.57 -11.23 20.40
C ASP A 565 23.23 -9.98 19.80
N SER A 566 23.24 -9.93 18.47
CA SER A 566 23.70 -8.79 17.69
C SER A 566 22.64 -8.40 16.65
N GLU A 567 22.67 -7.15 16.19
CA GLU A 567 21.74 -6.66 15.17
C GLU A 567 21.86 -7.51 13.90
N PHE A 568 23.08 -7.65 13.35
CA PHE A 568 23.34 -8.48 12.19
C PHE A 568 22.98 -9.96 12.40
N GLY A 569 23.44 -10.57 13.50
CA GLY A 569 23.27 -12.01 13.69
C GLY A 569 21.82 -12.43 13.88
N SER A 570 21.04 -11.61 14.58
CA SER A 570 19.61 -11.86 14.77
C SER A 570 18.80 -11.64 13.49
N GLU A 571 19.12 -10.63 12.67
CA GLU A 571 18.53 -10.48 11.33
C GLU A 571 18.88 -11.64 10.41
N LEU A 572 20.12 -12.11 10.48
CA LEU A 572 20.59 -13.23 9.67
C LEU A 572 19.84 -14.52 10.05
N LEU A 573 19.62 -14.77 11.34
CA LEU A 573 18.79 -15.89 11.82
C LEU A 573 17.39 -15.83 11.22
N ASP A 574 16.73 -14.67 11.27
CA ASP A 574 15.38 -14.47 10.74
C ASP A 574 15.31 -14.84 9.24
N ARG A 575 16.35 -14.50 8.47
CA ARG A 575 16.43 -14.86 7.04
C ARG A 575 16.69 -16.35 6.83
N PHE A 576 17.51 -17.00 7.66
CA PHE A 576 17.78 -18.45 7.56
C PHE A 576 16.55 -19.31 7.81
N VAL A 577 15.58 -18.85 8.61
CA VAL A 577 14.29 -19.55 8.79
C VAL A 577 13.62 -19.84 7.44
N HIS A 578 13.75 -18.94 6.46
CA HIS A 578 13.17 -19.12 5.14
C HIS A 578 13.89 -20.15 4.27
N LEU A 579 15.15 -20.50 4.58
CA LEU A 579 15.97 -21.42 3.80
C LEU A 579 15.98 -22.83 4.41
N ALA A 580 16.18 -22.92 5.72
CA ALA A 580 16.34 -24.18 6.45
C ALA A 580 15.67 -24.08 7.84
N PRO A 581 14.32 -24.05 7.92
CA PRO A 581 13.62 -23.78 9.17
C PRO A 581 13.86 -24.85 10.25
N ASP A 582 13.98 -26.13 9.88
CA ASP A 582 14.22 -27.21 10.84
C ASP A 582 15.61 -27.08 11.50
N ALA A 583 16.67 -26.87 10.71
CA ALA A 583 18.00 -26.63 11.27
C ALA A 583 18.11 -25.31 12.02
N THR A 584 17.36 -24.29 11.59
CA THR A 584 17.28 -23.02 12.31
C THR A 584 16.72 -23.23 13.72
N MET A 585 15.67 -24.03 13.86
CA MET A 585 15.11 -24.38 15.16
C MET A 585 16.07 -25.22 16.00
N GLU A 586 16.72 -26.25 15.43
CA GLU A 586 17.71 -27.07 16.14
C GLU A 586 18.87 -26.23 16.69
N HIS A 587 19.39 -25.33 15.87
CA HIS A 587 20.49 -24.44 16.25
C HIS A 587 20.08 -23.43 17.32
N LEU A 588 18.91 -22.81 17.16
CA LEU A 588 18.38 -21.86 18.15
C LEU A 588 18.14 -22.56 19.50
N ASN A 589 17.58 -23.78 19.46
CA ASN A 589 17.40 -24.61 20.66
C ASN A 589 18.74 -24.94 21.33
N ARG A 590 19.77 -25.28 20.54
CA ARG A 590 21.13 -25.53 21.08
C ARG A 590 21.71 -24.31 21.79
N LEU A 591 21.48 -23.10 21.28
CA LEU A 591 22.03 -21.87 21.85
C LEU A 591 21.31 -21.43 23.11
N LEU A 592 19.97 -21.49 23.14
CA LEU A 592 19.17 -20.82 24.17
C LEU A 592 18.48 -21.78 25.17
N SER A 593 18.23 -23.04 24.83
CA SER A 593 17.40 -23.92 25.68
C SER A 593 18.00 -24.24 27.05
N GLY A 594 19.33 -24.27 27.15
CA GLY A 594 20.05 -24.54 28.39
C GLY A 594 20.13 -23.34 29.34
N LYS A 595 19.67 -22.17 28.92
CA LYS A 595 19.72 -20.93 29.70
C LYS A 595 18.62 -20.88 30.74
N THR A 596 18.96 -20.27 31.87
CA THR A 596 18.01 -19.90 32.91
C THR A 596 17.21 -18.66 32.47
N ILE A 597 16.05 -18.44 33.10
CA ILE A 597 15.21 -17.28 32.78
C ILE A 597 15.98 -15.97 33.04
N ASP A 598 16.79 -15.90 34.10
CA ASP A 598 17.57 -14.70 34.43
C ASP A 598 18.67 -14.41 33.40
N GLU A 599 19.28 -15.44 32.80
CA GLU A 599 20.22 -15.27 31.69
C GLU A 599 19.52 -14.77 30.42
N LEU A 600 18.31 -15.27 30.14
CA LEU A 600 17.52 -14.83 28.98
C LEU A 600 17.00 -13.39 29.10
N VAL A 601 16.94 -12.81 30.30
CA VAL A 601 16.63 -11.37 30.48
C VAL A 601 17.73 -10.50 29.89
N ALA A 602 18.99 -10.96 29.92
CA ALA A 602 20.13 -10.22 29.38
C ALA A 602 20.27 -10.31 27.85
N PHE A 603 19.46 -11.16 27.19
CA PHE A 603 19.36 -11.25 25.74
C PHE A 603 18.46 -10.11 25.23
N GLU A 604 19.08 -9.00 24.83
CA GLU A 604 18.38 -7.75 24.51
C GLU A 604 18.46 -7.37 23.03
N THR A 605 19.67 -7.33 22.46
CA THR A 605 19.91 -6.74 21.13
C THR A 605 19.28 -7.58 20.02
N GLY A 606 19.47 -8.91 20.08
CA GLY A 606 18.96 -9.86 19.09
C GLY A 606 17.55 -10.38 19.40
N ARG A 607 16.96 -9.98 20.53
CA ARG A 607 15.72 -10.53 21.07
C ARG A 607 14.57 -10.44 20.07
N ARG A 608 14.35 -9.26 19.51
CA ARG A 608 13.19 -8.97 18.66
C ARG A 608 13.18 -9.77 17.37
N ASN A 609 14.30 -9.80 16.65
CA ASN A 609 14.44 -10.60 15.44
C ASN A 609 14.36 -12.11 15.76
N THR A 610 14.87 -12.54 16.91
CA THR A 610 14.74 -13.94 17.36
C THR A 610 13.29 -14.32 17.66
N ILE A 611 12.51 -13.43 18.27
CA ILE A 611 11.06 -13.63 18.44
C ILE A 611 10.38 -13.72 17.07
N TRP A 612 10.74 -12.88 16.09
CA TRP A 612 10.20 -12.97 14.72
C TRP A 612 10.56 -14.25 13.99
N ALA A 613 11.76 -14.79 14.24
CA ALA A 613 12.15 -16.11 13.76
C ALA A 613 11.29 -17.19 14.42
N LEU A 614 11.09 -17.11 15.74
CA LEU A 614 10.24 -18.03 16.48
C LEU A 614 8.78 -17.97 16.07
N GLU A 615 8.22 -16.80 15.76
CA GLU A 615 6.84 -16.63 15.25
C GLU A 615 6.60 -17.44 13.96
N LYS A 616 7.61 -17.53 13.09
CA LYS A 616 7.56 -18.38 11.88
C LYS A 616 7.70 -19.86 12.24
N LEU A 617 8.61 -20.19 13.16
CA LEU A 617 8.90 -21.58 13.55
C LEU A 617 7.77 -22.22 14.37
N VAL A 618 7.08 -21.47 15.24
CA VAL A 618 5.88 -21.96 15.93
C VAL A 618 4.72 -22.15 14.96
N PHE A 619 4.71 -21.45 13.83
CA PHE A 619 3.65 -21.61 12.85
C PHE A 619 3.64 -23.04 12.28
N ARG A 620 4.84 -23.56 11.97
CA ARG A 620 5.06 -24.89 11.42
C ARG A 620 4.82 -25.96 12.47
N ARG A 621 3.95 -26.92 12.15
CA ARG A 621 3.68 -28.07 13.04
C ARG A 621 4.94 -28.86 13.41
N GLN A 622 5.92 -28.99 12.49
CA GLN A 622 7.13 -29.78 12.70
C GLN A 622 8.07 -29.19 13.77
N THR A 623 8.11 -27.86 13.88
CA THR A 623 8.99 -27.14 14.81
C THR A 623 8.25 -26.60 16.04
N PHE A 624 6.91 -26.72 16.08
CA PHE A 624 6.05 -26.14 17.10
C PHE A 624 6.49 -26.44 18.54
N ASP A 625 6.66 -27.71 18.92
CA ASP A 625 6.91 -28.08 20.33
C ASP A 625 8.18 -27.40 20.87
N VAL A 626 9.28 -27.46 20.12
CA VAL A 626 10.56 -26.87 20.53
C VAL A 626 10.49 -25.34 20.50
N ALA A 627 9.89 -24.78 19.45
CA ALA A 627 9.75 -23.33 19.29
C ALA A 627 8.87 -22.71 20.38
N ALA A 628 7.73 -23.33 20.69
CA ALA A 628 6.79 -22.84 21.70
C ALA A 628 7.36 -22.91 23.11
N ARG A 629 8.14 -23.96 23.43
CA ARG A 629 8.87 -24.04 24.72
C ARG A 629 9.93 -22.96 24.86
N LEU A 630 10.66 -22.67 23.78
CA LEU A 630 11.65 -21.60 23.81
C LEU A 630 10.99 -20.22 23.91
N LEU A 631 9.88 -20.01 23.19
CA LEU A 631 9.07 -18.80 23.27
C LEU A 631 8.48 -18.60 24.68
N LEU A 632 8.03 -19.68 25.34
CA LEU A 632 7.60 -19.68 26.74
C LEU A 632 8.70 -19.18 27.67
N LYS A 633 9.93 -19.70 27.52
CA LYS A 633 11.08 -19.25 28.34
C LYS A 633 11.40 -17.78 28.11
N LEU A 634 11.42 -17.34 26.86
CA LEU A 634 11.64 -15.93 26.52
C LEU A 634 10.52 -15.02 27.05
N GLY A 635 9.25 -15.46 26.98
CA GLY A 635 8.11 -14.75 27.55
C GLY A 635 8.10 -14.70 29.08
N ALA A 636 8.64 -15.73 29.75
CA ALA A 636 8.88 -15.67 31.20
C ALA A 636 10.03 -14.73 31.57
N ALA A 637 10.99 -14.52 30.65
CA ALA A 637 12.09 -13.57 30.74
C ALA A 637 11.74 -12.20 30.10
N GLU A 638 10.48 -11.79 30.14
CA GLU A 638 10.04 -10.57 29.45
C GLU A 638 10.68 -9.30 30.01
N ASN A 639 11.18 -8.45 29.10
CA ASN A 639 11.85 -7.19 29.41
C ASN A 639 11.26 -5.98 28.65
N GLU A 640 10.16 -6.18 27.90
CA GLU A 640 9.47 -5.13 27.13
C GLU A 640 8.00 -4.90 27.59
N ASP A 641 7.56 -3.64 27.63
CA ASP A 641 6.21 -3.22 28.08
C ASP A 641 5.12 -3.27 26.97
N TRP A 642 5.41 -3.84 25.80
CA TRP A 642 4.55 -3.74 24.60
C TRP A 642 3.85 -5.08 24.32
N SER A 643 2.61 -5.08 23.82
CA SER A 643 1.78 -6.30 23.73
C SER A 643 2.23 -7.33 22.68
N ASN A 644 3.11 -6.97 21.75
CA ASN A 644 3.67 -7.85 20.72
C ASN A 644 5.05 -8.42 21.11
N ASN A 645 5.28 -8.57 22.41
CA ASN A 645 6.46 -9.18 22.99
C ASN A 645 6.33 -10.72 23.08
N ALA A 646 7.35 -11.40 23.59
CA ALA A 646 7.38 -12.87 23.63
C ALA A 646 6.23 -13.45 24.47
N SER A 647 5.85 -12.80 25.57
CA SER A 647 4.74 -13.23 26.43
C SER A 647 3.38 -13.14 25.73
N GLY A 648 3.14 -12.05 24.99
CA GLY A 648 1.95 -11.88 24.16
C GLY A 648 1.88 -12.90 23.02
N GLN A 649 3.00 -13.17 22.36
CA GLN A 649 3.06 -14.17 21.29
C GLN A 649 2.81 -15.59 21.82
N PHE A 650 3.42 -15.97 22.95
CA PHE A 650 3.19 -17.29 23.55
C PHE A 650 1.73 -17.51 23.94
N THR A 651 1.12 -16.56 24.68
CA THR A 651 -0.29 -16.65 25.07
C THR A 651 -1.20 -16.68 23.85
N GLY A 652 -0.87 -15.91 22.81
CA GLY A 652 -1.55 -15.92 21.51
C GLY A 652 -1.63 -17.29 20.85
N LEU A 653 -0.68 -18.21 21.07
CA LEU A 653 -0.73 -19.58 20.53
C LEU A 653 -1.95 -20.37 21.01
N PHE A 654 -2.54 -19.97 22.15
CA PHE A 654 -3.61 -20.69 22.82
C PHE A 654 -5.01 -20.12 22.57
N GLN A 655 -5.14 -19.08 21.74
CA GLN A 655 -6.47 -18.64 21.31
C GLN A 655 -7.11 -19.65 20.35
N LEU A 656 -8.45 -19.72 20.36
CA LEU A 656 -9.20 -20.72 19.57
C LEU A 656 -9.07 -20.50 18.05
N TYR A 657 -9.08 -19.24 17.61
CA TYR A 657 -8.98 -18.85 16.20
C TYR A 657 -7.82 -17.88 16.00
N LEU A 658 -7.14 -17.99 14.85
CA LEU A 658 -5.97 -17.16 14.49
C LEU A 658 -4.76 -17.37 15.41
N SER A 659 -4.52 -18.58 15.93
CA SER A 659 -3.46 -18.83 16.90
C SER A 659 -2.02 -18.65 16.40
N GLY A 660 -1.81 -18.43 15.11
CA GLY A 660 -0.51 -18.36 14.48
C GLY A 660 0.20 -19.70 14.38
N THR A 661 -0.53 -20.82 14.20
CA THR A 661 0.07 -22.16 14.14
C THR A 661 -0.83 -23.24 13.54
N GLU A 662 -0.21 -24.17 12.80
CA GLU A 662 -0.79 -25.42 12.32
C GLU A 662 -0.95 -26.48 13.43
N ALA A 663 -0.36 -26.25 14.61
CA ALA A 663 -0.38 -27.19 15.71
C ALA A 663 -1.81 -27.43 16.23
N THR A 664 -2.12 -28.70 16.48
CA THR A 664 -3.41 -29.12 17.04
C THR A 664 -3.52 -28.76 18.52
N PRO A 665 -4.74 -28.66 19.08
CA PRO A 665 -4.95 -28.48 20.51
C PRO A 665 -4.15 -29.43 21.40
N GLY A 666 -4.05 -30.71 21.00
CA GLY A 666 -3.29 -31.70 21.76
C GLY A 666 -1.81 -31.35 21.84
N GLU A 667 -1.19 -30.94 20.73
CA GLU A 667 0.21 -30.53 20.67
C GLU A 667 0.47 -29.26 21.50
N LYS A 668 -0.44 -28.28 21.42
CA LYS A 668 -0.38 -27.05 22.25
C LYS A 668 -0.45 -27.36 23.73
N LEU A 669 -1.37 -28.24 24.14
CA LEU A 669 -1.58 -28.58 25.53
C LEU A 669 -0.40 -29.33 26.15
N VAL A 670 0.39 -30.08 25.38
CA VAL A 670 1.62 -30.71 25.87
C VAL A 670 2.62 -29.65 26.36
N VAL A 671 2.84 -28.60 25.58
CA VAL A 671 3.73 -27.49 25.97
C VAL A 671 3.19 -26.76 27.20
N LEU A 672 1.88 -26.54 27.25
CA LEU A 672 1.21 -25.88 28.36
C LEU A 672 1.29 -26.68 29.67
N ASP A 673 1.05 -27.99 29.60
CA ASP A 673 1.07 -28.89 30.76
C ASP A 673 2.47 -28.98 31.38
N ASP A 674 3.50 -29.04 30.53
CA ASP A 674 4.88 -29.02 31.00
C ASP A 674 5.24 -27.68 31.64
N GLY A 675 4.79 -26.56 31.09
CA GLY A 675 5.01 -25.22 31.68
C GLY A 675 4.26 -25.00 33.00
N LEU A 676 3.05 -25.55 33.15
CA LEU A 676 2.30 -25.52 34.41
C LEU A 676 2.97 -26.35 35.52
N ALA A 677 3.76 -27.36 35.15
CA ALA A 677 4.51 -28.21 36.06
C ALA A 677 5.93 -27.68 36.36
N ASP A 678 6.35 -26.55 35.75
CA ASP A 678 7.68 -25.98 35.92
C ASP A 678 7.90 -25.46 37.36
N ALA A 679 9.14 -25.49 37.83
CA ALA A 679 9.48 -24.98 39.16
C ALA A 679 9.54 -23.44 39.22
N ASP A 680 9.75 -22.76 38.08
CA ASP A 680 9.81 -21.31 38.01
C ASP A 680 8.41 -20.70 37.92
N GLU A 681 8.06 -19.87 38.90
CA GLU A 681 6.77 -19.21 39.00
C GLU A 681 6.45 -18.30 37.81
N ARG A 682 7.47 -17.70 37.16
CA ARG A 682 7.27 -16.84 35.98
C ARG A 682 6.72 -17.63 34.80
N VAL A 683 7.23 -18.84 34.60
CA VAL A 683 6.78 -19.78 33.56
C VAL A 683 5.35 -20.22 33.85
N ARG A 684 5.10 -20.66 35.08
CA ARG A 684 3.77 -21.11 35.51
C ARG A 684 2.70 -20.03 35.36
N LYS A 685 3.01 -18.80 35.77
CA LYS A 685 2.12 -17.64 35.61
C LYS A 685 1.76 -17.41 34.14
N LEU A 686 2.74 -17.41 33.24
CA LEU A 686 2.50 -17.20 31.81
C LEU A 686 1.61 -18.32 31.21
N CYS A 687 1.75 -19.56 31.67
CA CYS A 687 0.83 -20.65 31.29
C CYS A 687 -0.59 -20.45 31.84
N VAL A 688 -0.75 -19.86 33.03
CA VAL A 688 -2.09 -19.48 33.56
C VAL A 688 -2.71 -18.37 32.70
N ASP A 689 -1.91 -17.39 32.28
CA ASP A 689 -2.37 -16.34 31.35
C ASP A 689 -2.79 -16.95 29.99
N ALA A 690 -2.07 -17.97 29.50
CA ALA A 690 -2.46 -18.73 28.31
C ALA A 690 -3.77 -19.52 28.50
N LEU A 691 -4.00 -20.12 29.68
CA LEU A 691 -5.30 -20.75 30.02
C LEU A 691 -6.45 -19.75 30.01
N ASN A 692 -6.21 -18.52 30.49
CA ASN A 692 -7.18 -17.44 30.39
C ASN A 692 -7.46 -17.08 28.92
N ARG A 693 -6.41 -16.99 28.09
CA ARG A 693 -6.53 -16.75 26.64
C ARG A 693 -7.32 -17.84 25.93
N MET A 694 -7.22 -19.11 26.36
CA MET A 694 -8.03 -20.22 25.83
C MET A 694 -9.54 -20.03 26.05
N LEU A 695 -9.96 -19.29 27.07
CA LEU A 695 -11.37 -19.09 27.42
C LEU A 695 -12.00 -17.85 26.74
N GLU A 696 -11.21 -17.08 26.00
CA GLU A 696 -11.74 -15.97 25.23
C GLU A 696 -12.65 -16.48 24.10
N THR A 697 -13.83 -15.87 23.97
CA THR A 697 -14.86 -16.29 23.00
C THR A 697 -15.09 -15.26 21.89
N ARG A 698 -14.45 -14.09 21.96
CA ARG A 698 -14.65 -12.95 21.06
C ARG A 698 -13.35 -12.17 20.88
N HIS A 699 -13.28 -11.38 19.81
CA HIS A 699 -12.21 -10.41 19.53
C HIS A 699 -10.81 -11.01 19.28
N PHE A 700 -10.75 -12.13 18.54
CA PHE A 700 -9.48 -12.71 18.10
C PHE A 700 -8.75 -11.80 17.11
N SER A 701 -7.43 -11.64 17.29
CA SER A 701 -6.56 -10.86 16.41
C SER A 701 -5.14 -11.43 16.43
N ARG A 702 -4.39 -11.24 15.34
CA ARG A 702 -2.98 -11.65 15.17
C ARG A 702 -2.30 -10.77 14.12
N SER A 703 -0.98 -10.57 14.26
CA SER A 703 -0.12 -10.00 13.21
C SER A 703 0.10 -11.03 12.11
N GLY A 704 -0.14 -10.63 10.86
CA GLY A 704 0.13 -11.47 9.70
C GLY A 704 1.61 -11.48 9.30
N GLY A 705 1.96 -12.33 8.34
CA GLY A 705 3.29 -12.42 7.73
C GLY A 705 4.13 -13.61 8.19
N SER A 706 3.94 -14.12 9.41
CA SER A 706 4.69 -15.28 9.91
C SER A 706 4.30 -16.60 9.23
N GLU A 707 3.14 -16.63 8.58
CA GLU A 707 2.67 -17.73 7.74
C GLU A 707 3.52 -17.94 6.47
N HIS A 708 4.30 -16.94 6.05
CA HIS A 708 5.12 -17.02 4.83
C HIS A 708 6.53 -17.49 5.15
N ILE A 709 6.89 -18.69 4.68
CA ILE A 709 8.22 -19.27 4.90
C ILE A 709 8.83 -19.69 3.56
N GLY A 710 9.92 -19.03 3.19
CA GLY A 710 10.58 -19.27 1.91
C GLY A 710 9.70 -18.80 0.76
N ALA A 711 9.69 -19.58 -0.31
CA ALA A 711 8.87 -19.33 -1.49
C ALA A 711 7.63 -20.24 -1.57
N GLY A 712 7.32 -20.97 -0.50
CA GLY A 712 6.14 -21.82 -0.42
C GLY A 712 4.85 -21.02 -0.23
N GLU A 713 3.72 -21.70 -0.36
CA GLU A 713 2.42 -21.14 -0.01
C GLU A 713 2.35 -20.77 1.47
N ALA A 714 1.53 -19.78 1.79
CA ALA A 714 1.29 -19.37 3.17
C ALA A 714 0.70 -20.53 3.99
N LEU A 715 1.27 -20.77 5.17
CA LEU A 715 0.75 -21.77 6.10
C LEU A 715 -0.61 -21.33 6.64
N GLN A 716 -1.44 -22.31 7.02
CA GLN A 716 -2.78 -22.06 7.54
C GLN A 716 -2.87 -22.36 9.03
N ASP A 717 -3.56 -21.49 9.76
CA ASP A 717 -3.90 -21.73 11.15
C ASP A 717 -4.72 -23.02 11.30
N TRP A 718 -4.46 -23.78 12.36
CA TRP A 718 -5.40 -24.79 12.80
C TRP A 718 -6.72 -24.10 13.17
N GLN A 719 -7.85 -24.67 12.71
CA GLN A 719 -9.18 -24.21 13.07
C GLN A 719 -10.07 -25.41 13.45
N PRO A 720 -10.97 -25.23 14.44
CA PRO A 720 -11.94 -26.27 14.78
C PRO A 720 -12.89 -26.51 13.62
N THR A 721 -13.08 -27.78 13.26
CA THR A 721 -13.97 -28.21 12.17
C THR A 721 -15.35 -28.59 12.68
N ILE A 722 -15.44 -28.94 13.98
CA ILE A 722 -16.70 -29.32 14.64
C ILE A 722 -16.86 -28.62 15.99
N HIS A 723 -18.11 -28.40 16.40
CA HIS A 723 -18.40 -27.82 17.72
C HIS A 723 -17.84 -28.65 18.89
N GLY A 724 -17.69 -29.97 18.73
CA GLY A 724 -17.10 -30.84 19.74
C GLY A 724 -15.68 -30.42 20.13
N GLU A 725 -14.85 -30.08 19.14
CA GLU A 725 -13.46 -29.64 19.34
C GLU A 725 -13.41 -28.33 20.14
N ILE A 726 -14.35 -27.42 19.89
CA ILE A 726 -14.48 -26.16 20.63
C ILE A 726 -14.78 -26.43 22.11
N PHE A 727 -15.75 -27.30 22.41
CA PHE A 727 -16.10 -27.64 23.79
C PHE A 727 -14.97 -28.37 24.50
N ASP A 728 -14.26 -29.27 23.81
CA ASP A 728 -13.14 -29.99 24.37
C ASP A 728 -11.97 -29.04 24.67
N TYR A 729 -11.74 -28.03 23.82
CA TYR A 729 -10.74 -26.98 24.04
C TYR A 729 -11.01 -26.19 25.32
N TYR A 730 -12.24 -25.68 25.50
CA TYR A 730 -12.61 -24.93 26.71
C TYR A 730 -12.62 -25.82 27.95
N ARG A 731 -13.09 -27.07 27.85
CA ARG A 731 -13.07 -28.02 28.97
C ARG A 731 -11.65 -28.33 29.41
N ALA A 732 -10.71 -28.43 28.46
CA ALA A 732 -9.29 -28.63 28.76
C ALA A 732 -8.71 -27.47 29.58
N ALA A 733 -9.06 -26.22 29.24
CA ALA A 733 -8.63 -25.05 30.01
C ALA A 733 -9.24 -25.02 31.41
N LEU A 734 -10.57 -25.17 31.51
CA LEU A 734 -11.29 -25.15 32.80
C LEU A 734 -10.81 -26.24 33.75
N SER A 735 -10.58 -27.46 33.27
CA SER A 735 -10.11 -28.57 34.11
C SER A 735 -8.71 -28.31 34.71
N ARG A 736 -7.86 -27.55 34.02
CA ARG A 736 -6.52 -27.16 34.52
C ARG A 736 -6.63 -26.02 35.53
N LEU A 737 -7.40 -24.99 35.20
CA LEU A 737 -7.67 -23.87 36.10
C LEU A 737 -8.32 -24.35 37.40
N GLU A 738 -9.25 -25.30 37.35
CA GLU A 738 -9.91 -25.86 38.54
C GLU A 738 -8.90 -26.51 39.50
N LYS A 739 -7.91 -27.25 38.98
CA LYS A 739 -6.87 -27.86 39.81
C LYS A 739 -6.03 -26.80 40.54
N ILE A 740 -5.65 -25.73 39.85
CA ILE A 740 -4.89 -24.60 40.40
C ILE A 740 -5.75 -23.83 41.42
N ALA A 741 -7.03 -23.63 41.11
CA ALA A 741 -7.99 -22.95 41.97
C ALA A 741 -8.38 -23.76 43.22
N ILE A 742 -8.06 -25.05 43.32
CA ILE A 742 -8.30 -25.84 44.53
C ILE A 742 -7.06 -25.91 45.43
N ASP A 743 -5.85 -25.77 44.86
CA ASP A 743 -4.61 -25.73 45.65
C ASP A 743 -4.36 -24.33 46.22
N THR A 744 -4.75 -24.12 47.48
CA THR A 744 -4.55 -22.82 48.17
C THR A 744 -3.08 -22.46 48.40
N ASN A 745 -2.14 -23.38 48.18
CA ASN A 745 -0.71 -23.09 48.28
C ASN A 745 -0.10 -22.66 46.93
N ASP A 746 -0.86 -22.79 45.84
CA ASP A 746 -0.44 -22.37 44.52
C ASP A 746 -0.47 -20.82 44.44
N PRO A 747 0.63 -20.14 44.08
CA PRO A 747 0.66 -18.68 43.96
C PRO A 747 -0.35 -18.12 42.94
N ASN A 748 -0.78 -18.91 41.96
CA ASN A 748 -1.74 -18.53 40.93
C ASN A 748 -3.19 -18.90 41.27
N HIS A 749 -3.45 -19.47 42.46
CA HIS A 749 -4.80 -19.87 42.92
C HIS A 749 -5.85 -18.76 42.74
N GLN A 750 -5.54 -17.55 43.20
CA GLN A 750 -6.49 -16.43 43.12
C GLN A 750 -6.75 -15.99 41.68
N THR A 751 -5.72 -16.02 40.83
CA THR A 751 -5.85 -15.73 39.39
C THR A 751 -6.78 -16.74 38.74
N ALA A 752 -6.58 -18.04 39.01
CA ALA A 752 -7.43 -19.10 38.49
C ALA A 752 -8.89 -18.98 38.94
N LEU A 753 -9.14 -18.65 40.22
CA LEU A 753 -10.49 -18.37 40.72
C LEU A 753 -11.16 -17.20 39.98
N ASN A 754 -10.44 -16.09 39.82
CA ASN A 754 -10.97 -14.91 39.14
C ASN A 754 -11.31 -15.19 37.68
N THR A 755 -10.52 -16.04 37.01
CA THR A 755 -10.76 -16.45 35.62
C THR A 755 -11.97 -17.37 35.48
N ILE A 756 -12.19 -18.30 36.42
CA ILE A 756 -13.33 -19.22 36.39
C ILE A 756 -14.64 -18.47 36.68
N GLY A 757 -14.61 -17.50 37.60
CA GLY A 757 -15.77 -16.69 38.02
C GLY A 757 -16.33 -17.10 39.37
#